data_AF-A0A7Y4JPA1-F1
#
_entry.id   AF-A0A7Y4JPA1-F1
#
_cell.length_a   1.000
_cell.length_b   1.000
_cell.length_c   1.000
_cell.angle_alpha   90.00
_cell.angle_beta   90.00
_cell.angle_gamma   90.00
#
_symmetry.space_group_name_H-M   'P 1'
#
loop_
_entity.id
_entity.type
_entity.pdbx_description
1 polymer ?
#
loop_
_entity_poly.entity_id
_entity_poly.type
_entity_poly.pdbx_seq_one_letter_code
_entity_poly.pdbx_strand_id
1 'polypeptide(L)'
;MVEQSWWEDTSEGTPLLLAFIKVAWDAALNDDPQPRSRFISGVEYVARTLGAAQPLVWTENEVLLVLQADEPRSLVVAALSSAESIRERALVDLGMTVRIAVHAARADWTREREKLAPHEVARCEQLTRAVPAQGVAVTEDVYLTLPSSQRKRFALLGTWGRGGEVAYVFPANLVPTPEAGALPRLEDARYWKAFRNYVESPEVRRLRYVGFPLQKKHPPSLDVREVFVPPEVRRVPDRVSEPGWTDSAWRRETLVLPREPLVKIVRGHRALMVLGDPGSGKTTALRWLAVIASGGPLAWATWFGTSERLLPLLVSVGRLAQLRSRLGGDGSVQQVLAAYFEERGVGDAAELRHFLARTLIRGEGLVLLDGLDEVQSDARNEVLRWLEAFCILHPGNRFVVSARWVGYTGFALPEGVEVEFSDFQDAQIRQYVQAFESACRRWENEGTPDESGAQRDAAQLLDAIFANARLRDLARNPFLLSALALIHRAEGRLPRHRVQAYEIFAWTLCETWGQARRVVSTGAFTRNIRYEEEAVPVLGQLALRLHQQWPAGVAPEAFIIRTLTEAIQERKGEDGAEAERAARAFLERAGREVQILLERGAGQWGFIHLTFQEFFTAVGLLSAEEFDSVAFEHLFDPRWEEVIRLGVGYMALIQKRASAAQKFIRRVLTYDSRGAQQDAPPGRQVYLSALLASEAGDILPPSLQVEIARAVASWIRTVPETLAIPLLRELALTEFSERILDEVLSELSSLGPLDRGPAILALGVLRSDRSREALRKLARDPDSAVRAQVATGVVTGGDPMDWEVLRLLAEDPEEKVRGAALTGFLSSRDSTHRDEAFKLLLDSSRPAVLTSVIKTLSLLQTLSTQQSQPAESKAVETEVLGKAIRKGLAQQDRAAHTAALSLLAMERDRFPVEARTHERELDGEGNTAPALSSRRRVPTRADEGDLHERVLQGDPTGPIDTMTTFLEPIHRSLIRTMGLDSDSANDAAIDAILSYLSNPDSYNPKAMRLATYLSLIARRRAQDQQTSAANRERREQAFASIAELTMSAPGLALEDSVEASHAWERLIKQNALSKQDTLFLQLFLAGERSTEKLAEALELTATSQNEKRVLVKRHQDRLMKRLKRLAKADEDF
;
A
#
# COMPACT_ATOMS: atom_id res chain seq x y z
N MET A 1 -7.78 -32.07 33.97
CA MET A 1 -7.44 -32.58 32.63
C MET A 1 -6.06 -32.09 32.32
N VAL A 2 -5.15 -32.94 31.85
CA VAL A 2 -3.83 -32.49 31.37
C VAL A 2 -4.08 -31.88 30.00
N GLU A 3 -3.73 -30.60 29.80
CA GLU A 3 -3.71 -30.02 28.45
C GLU A 3 -2.69 -30.81 27.62
N GLN A 4 -3.10 -31.26 26.42
CA GLN A 4 -2.20 -31.95 25.52
C GLN A 4 -1.04 -31.03 25.14
N SER A 5 0.16 -31.60 25.05
CA SER A 5 1.37 -30.81 24.87
C SER A 5 1.48 -30.34 23.42
N TRP A 6 1.58 -29.01 23.18
CA TRP A 6 1.55 -28.43 21.83
C TRP A 6 2.54 -29.07 20.84
N TRP A 7 3.68 -29.55 21.33
CA TRP A 7 4.75 -30.16 20.53
C TRP A 7 4.48 -31.59 20.07
N GLU A 8 3.54 -32.29 20.71
CA GLU A 8 3.18 -33.68 20.37
C GLU A 8 2.30 -33.69 19.12
N ASP A 9 1.29 -32.83 19.07
CA ASP A 9 0.32 -32.75 17.97
C ASP A 9 0.76 -31.83 16.80
N THR A 10 1.82 -31.03 16.96
CA THR A 10 2.34 -30.20 15.86
C THR A 10 3.06 -31.03 14.79
N SER A 11 2.67 -30.84 13.53
CA SER A 11 3.28 -31.49 12.36
C SER A 11 4.70 -30.97 12.07
N GLU A 12 5.59 -31.83 11.59
CA GLU A 12 6.93 -31.41 11.17
C GLU A 12 6.87 -30.41 10.00
N GLY A 13 7.80 -29.45 9.98
CA GLY A 13 7.82 -28.35 9.02
C GLY A 13 6.82 -27.23 9.30
N THR A 14 6.05 -27.27 10.39
CA THR A 14 5.13 -26.18 10.75
C THR A 14 5.91 -24.93 11.20
N PRO A 15 5.73 -23.75 10.56
CA PRO A 15 6.48 -22.54 10.90
C PRO A 15 5.90 -21.83 12.14
N LEU A 16 6.50 -22.08 13.30
CA LEU A 16 6.09 -21.57 14.61
C LEU A 16 6.85 -20.30 15.02
N LEU A 17 6.25 -19.50 15.91
CA LEU A 17 6.98 -18.51 16.71
C LEU A 17 7.56 -19.21 17.93
N LEU A 18 8.89 -19.26 18.03
CA LEU A 18 9.62 -19.98 19.07
C LEU A 18 10.56 -19.07 19.84
N ALA A 19 10.63 -19.26 21.17
CA ALA A 19 11.65 -18.66 22.02
C ALA A 19 12.61 -19.72 22.55
N PHE A 20 13.90 -19.46 22.38
CA PHE A 20 15.02 -20.30 22.76
C PHE A 20 15.68 -19.70 24.00
N ILE A 21 15.67 -20.45 25.11
CA ILE A 21 16.28 -20.03 26.37
C ILE A 21 17.43 -21.00 26.64
N LYS A 22 18.67 -20.53 26.46
CA LYS A 22 19.88 -21.32 26.71
C LYS A 22 20.46 -20.91 28.07
N VAL A 23 20.57 -21.87 28.98
CA VAL A 23 21.08 -21.69 30.34
C VAL A 23 22.38 -22.47 30.47
N ALA A 24 23.47 -21.80 30.84
CA ALA A 24 24.77 -22.42 31.13
C ALA A 24 25.20 -22.11 32.56
N TRP A 25 25.93 -23.04 33.20
CA TRP A 25 26.45 -22.89 34.57
C TRP A 25 27.93 -23.30 34.67
N ASP A 26 28.55 -23.02 35.83
CA ASP A 26 29.96 -23.34 36.06
C ASP A 26 30.19 -24.83 36.37
N ALA A 27 31.33 -25.37 35.91
CA ALA A 27 31.63 -26.81 35.92
C ALA A 27 31.79 -27.42 37.33
N ALA A 28 32.01 -26.59 38.36
CA ALA A 28 32.12 -27.00 39.77
C ALA A 28 30.87 -27.75 40.31
N LEU A 29 29.74 -27.68 39.61
CA LEU A 29 28.53 -28.47 39.90
C LEU A 29 28.61 -29.95 39.53
N ASN A 30 29.63 -30.38 38.80
CA ASN A 30 29.81 -31.80 38.48
C ASN A 30 30.37 -32.60 39.66
N ASP A 31 30.95 -31.93 40.66
CA ASP A 31 31.61 -32.56 41.82
C ASP A 31 30.68 -32.77 43.03
N ASP A 32 29.55 -32.06 43.12
CA ASP A 32 28.51 -32.26 44.17
C ASP A 32 27.14 -32.64 43.56
N PRO A 33 26.64 -33.88 43.77
CA PRO A 33 25.40 -34.33 43.16
C PRO A 33 24.13 -33.70 43.77
N GLN A 34 24.15 -33.19 45.01
CA GLN A 34 22.91 -32.73 45.67
C GLN A 34 22.40 -31.37 45.15
N PRO A 35 23.23 -30.32 44.99
CA PRO A 35 22.85 -29.07 44.35
C PRO A 35 22.44 -29.27 42.89
N ARG A 36 23.19 -30.10 42.14
CA ARG A 36 22.92 -30.42 40.73
C ARG A 36 21.53 -31.01 40.53
N SER A 37 21.14 -32.00 41.34
CA SER A 37 19.80 -32.62 41.28
C SER A 37 18.67 -31.61 41.56
N ARG A 38 18.86 -30.72 42.55
CA ARG A 38 17.91 -29.65 42.87
C ARG A 38 17.77 -28.63 41.74
N PHE A 39 18.89 -28.25 41.10
CA PHE A 39 18.87 -27.33 39.97
C PHE A 39 18.11 -27.91 38.77
N ILE A 40 18.44 -29.15 38.36
CA ILE A 40 17.78 -29.85 37.26
C ILE A 40 16.27 -29.93 37.49
N SER A 41 15.86 -30.43 38.67
CA SER A 41 14.46 -30.51 39.08
C SER A 41 13.75 -29.15 39.03
N GLY A 42 14.48 -28.07 39.36
CA GLY A 42 13.97 -26.71 39.34
C GLY A 42 13.77 -26.15 37.92
N VAL A 43 14.70 -26.43 37.00
CA VAL A 43 14.58 -26.06 35.58
C VAL A 43 13.45 -26.84 34.92
N GLU A 44 13.35 -28.15 35.14
CA GLU A 44 12.25 -28.98 34.63
C GLU A 44 10.87 -28.54 35.15
N TYR A 45 10.79 -28.07 36.40
CA TYR A 45 9.56 -27.51 36.95
C TYR A 45 9.15 -26.23 36.21
N VAL A 46 10.05 -25.26 36.07
CA VAL A 46 9.78 -24.01 35.32
C VAL A 46 9.40 -24.32 33.86
N ALA A 47 10.11 -25.24 33.23
CA ALA A 47 9.83 -25.71 31.87
C ALA A 47 8.42 -26.30 31.75
N ARG A 48 7.99 -27.16 32.68
CA ARG A 48 6.63 -27.74 32.69
C ARG A 48 5.55 -26.70 32.97
N THR A 49 5.74 -25.80 33.95
CA THR A 49 4.77 -24.76 34.31
C THR A 49 4.49 -23.79 33.16
N LEU A 50 5.45 -23.57 32.26
CA LEU A 50 5.35 -22.61 31.17
C LEU A 50 5.19 -23.27 29.79
N GLY A 51 4.88 -24.58 29.74
CA GLY A 51 4.62 -25.28 28.48
C GLY A 51 5.84 -25.39 27.56
N ALA A 52 7.06 -25.41 28.11
CA ALA A 52 8.27 -25.65 27.31
C ALA A 52 8.32 -27.10 26.84
N ALA A 53 8.61 -27.30 25.55
CA ALA A 53 8.53 -28.61 24.94
C ALA A 53 9.54 -29.62 25.54
N GLN A 54 9.09 -30.87 25.67
CA GLN A 54 9.77 -31.94 26.40
C GLN A 54 10.14 -33.13 25.50
N PRO A 55 11.19 -33.90 25.85
CA PRO A 55 12.17 -33.61 26.90
C PRO A 55 13.05 -32.39 26.55
N LEU A 56 13.70 -31.83 27.58
CA LEU A 56 14.69 -30.76 27.42
C LEU A 56 15.99 -31.30 26.80
N VAL A 57 16.69 -30.45 26.03
CA VAL A 57 18.00 -30.79 25.45
C VAL A 57 19.08 -30.38 26.44
N TRP A 58 19.74 -31.37 27.03
CA TRP A 58 20.80 -31.21 28.03
C TRP A 58 22.19 -31.49 27.43
N THR A 59 23.20 -30.76 27.90
CA THR A 59 24.62 -31.07 27.76
C THR A 59 25.25 -31.15 29.16
N GLU A 60 26.57 -31.33 29.28
CA GLU A 60 27.22 -31.47 30.60
C GLU A 60 26.94 -30.29 31.54
N ASN A 61 27.05 -29.05 31.01
CA ASN A 61 26.96 -27.79 31.77
C ASN A 61 25.94 -26.79 31.19
N GLU A 62 25.07 -27.21 30.25
CA GLU A 62 24.06 -26.34 29.64
C GLU A 62 22.73 -27.06 29.38
N VAL A 63 21.65 -26.28 29.24
CA VAL A 63 20.32 -26.76 28.84
C VAL A 63 19.63 -25.76 27.93
N LEU A 64 18.85 -26.27 26.97
CA LEU A 64 18.00 -25.48 26.08
C LEU A 64 16.52 -25.75 26.38
N LEU A 65 15.77 -24.68 26.68
CA LEU A 65 14.31 -24.68 26.74
C LEU A 65 13.76 -24.01 25.47
N VAL A 66 12.62 -24.52 24.99
CA VAL A 66 11.92 -23.97 23.82
C VAL A 66 10.45 -23.77 24.15
N LEU A 67 9.99 -22.52 24.03
CA LEU A 67 8.60 -22.10 24.21
C LEU A 67 7.95 -21.78 22.85
N GLN A 68 6.62 -21.90 22.77
CA GLN A 68 5.78 -21.43 21.67
C GLN A 68 4.68 -20.53 22.22
N ALA A 69 4.24 -19.56 21.42
CA ALA A 69 2.95 -18.87 21.58
C ALA A 69 2.53 -18.26 20.24
N ASP A 70 1.25 -17.93 20.08
CA ASP A 70 0.71 -17.39 18.83
C ASP A 70 1.02 -15.88 18.64
N GLU A 71 1.30 -15.17 19.74
CA GLU A 71 1.67 -13.76 19.72
C GLU A 71 3.14 -13.54 20.15
N PRO A 72 3.94 -12.78 19.37
CA PRO A 72 5.34 -12.48 19.73
C PRO A 72 5.50 -11.85 21.11
N ARG A 73 4.57 -10.98 21.53
CA ARG A 73 4.64 -10.28 22.82
C ARG A 73 4.46 -11.23 24.01
N SER A 74 3.49 -12.12 23.93
CA SER A 74 3.22 -13.13 24.95
C SER A 74 4.39 -14.12 25.04
N LEU A 75 4.93 -14.53 23.90
CA LEU A 75 6.13 -15.37 23.80
C LEU A 75 7.35 -14.77 24.51
N VAL A 76 7.74 -13.53 24.19
CA VAL A 76 8.95 -12.92 24.79
C VAL A 76 8.80 -12.63 26.28
N VAL A 77 7.58 -12.29 26.73
CA VAL A 77 7.31 -12.06 28.16
C VAL A 77 7.38 -13.37 28.95
N ALA A 78 6.83 -14.46 28.42
CA ALA A 78 6.94 -15.79 29.03
C ALA A 78 8.41 -16.26 29.06
N ALA A 79 9.15 -16.06 27.97
CA ALA A 79 10.57 -16.44 27.88
C ALA A 79 11.46 -15.65 28.84
N LEU A 80 11.24 -14.34 28.99
CA LEU A 80 11.96 -13.53 29.95
C LEU A 80 11.62 -13.92 31.39
N SER A 81 10.35 -14.11 31.72
CA SER A 81 9.93 -14.56 33.07
C SER A 81 10.57 -15.92 33.42
N SER A 82 10.62 -16.85 32.46
CA SER A 82 11.32 -18.14 32.62
C SER A 82 12.80 -17.96 33.00
N ALA A 83 13.52 -17.11 32.25
CA ALA A 83 14.93 -16.82 32.48
C ALA A 83 15.16 -16.13 33.83
N GLU A 84 14.30 -15.18 34.21
CA GLU A 84 14.37 -14.48 35.50
C GLU A 84 14.17 -15.44 36.68
N SER A 85 13.17 -16.35 36.62
CA SER A 85 12.94 -17.36 37.66
C SER A 85 14.06 -18.40 37.77
N ILE A 86 14.63 -18.86 36.66
CA ILE A 86 15.78 -19.79 36.68
C ILE A 86 17.01 -19.11 37.30
N ARG A 87 17.26 -17.84 36.93
CA ARG A 87 18.37 -17.03 37.47
C ARG A 87 18.22 -16.77 38.97
N GLU A 88 17.03 -16.38 39.41
CA GLU A 88 16.72 -16.15 40.83
C GLU A 88 16.95 -17.43 41.64
N ARG A 89 16.43 -18.57 41.16
CA ARG A 89 16.61 -19.86 41.81
C ARG A 89 18.07 -20.30 41.89
N ALA A 90 18.84 -20.15 40.81
CA ALA A 90 20.27 -20.47 40.81
C ALA A 90 21.03 -19.63 41.85
N LEU A 91 20.80 -18.32 41.88
CA LEU A 91 21.50 -17.39 42.76
C LEU A 91 21.09 -17.53 44.24
N VAL A 92 19.78 -17.61 44.52
CA VAL A 92 19.24 -17.52 45.89
C VAL A 92 19.15 -18.89 46.58
N ASP A 93 18.60 -19.91 45.92
CA ASP A 93 18.38 -21.22 46.54
C ASP A 93 19.66 -22.07 46.60
N LEU A 94 20.61 -21.84 45.67
CA LEU A 94 21.73 -22.74 45.40
C LEU A 94 23.11 -22.07 45.37
N GLY A 95 23.19 -20.72 45.42
CA GLY A 95 24.47 -19.99 45.35
C GLY A 95 25.24 -20.16 44.03
N MET A 96 24.58 -20.62 42.98
CA MET A 96 25.18 -21.02 41.70
C MET A 96 25.35 -19.84 40.75
N THR A 97 26.44 -19.82 39.99
CA THR A 97 26.61 -18.89 38.86
C THR A 97 26.06 -19.46 37.56
N VAL A 98 25.07 -18.75 37.00
CA VAL A 98 24.49 -19.04 35.68
C VAL A 98 24.73 -17.90 34.69
N ARG A 99 24.67 -18.25 33.40
CA ARG A 99 24.62 -17.35 32.25
C ARG A 99 23.43 -17.76 31.41
N ILE A 100 22.51 -16.83 31.13
CA ILE A 100 21.29 -17.15 30.39
C ILE A 100 21.19 -16.25 29.16
N ALA A 101 20.90 -16.84 28.00
CA ALA A 101 20.52 -16.11 26.80
C ALA A 101 19.06 -16.42 26.43
N VAL A 102 18.34 -15.40 25.96
CA VAL A 102 17.00 -15.53 25.40
C VAL A 102 17.00 -14.96 23.98
N HIS A 103 16.57 -15.78 23.03
CA HIS A 103 16.34 -15.40 21.65
C HIS A 103 14.93 -15.82 21.23
N ALA A 104 14.32 -15.12 20.27
CA ALA A 104 13.02 -15.46 19.72
C ALA A 104 13.01 -15.22 18.21
N ALA A 105 12.49 -16.20 17.46
CA ALA A 105 12.47 -16.22 16.01
C ALA A 105 11.23 -16.98 15.50
N ARG A 106 10.94 -16.83 14.20
CA ARG A 106 10.04 -17.75 13.51
C ARG A 106 10.88 -18.89 12.90
N ALA A 107 10.54 -20.14 13.19
CA ALA A 107 11.28 -21.29 12.69
C ALA A 107 10.39 -22.52 12.51
N ASP A 108 10.80 -23.41 11.61
CA ASP A 108 10.06 -24.63 11.29
C ASP A 108 10.24 -25.67 12.42
N TRP A 109 9.12 -26.26 12.83
CA TRP A 109 9.08 -27.28 13.88
C TRP A 109 9.64 -28.62 13.41
N THR A 110 10.41 -29.29 14.28
CA THR A 110 10.80 -30.69 14.13
C THR A 110 10.77 -31.38 15.49
N ARG A 111 10.41 -32.67 15.49
CA ARG A 111 10.42 -33.51 16.69
C ARG A 111 11.84 -33.89 17.11
N GLU A 112 12.79 -33.91 16.18
CA GLU A 112 14.21 -34.08 16.48
C GLU A 112 14.79 -32.77 17.05
N ARG A 113 14.72 -32.62 18.38
CA ARG A 113 15.08 -31.39 19.11
C ARG A 113 16.50 -30.88 18.83
N GLU A 114 17.44 -31.78 18.55
CA GLU A 114 18.83 -31.45 18.17
C GLU A 114 18.95 -30.82 16.77
N LYS A 115 17.97 -31.05 15.89
CA LYS A 115 17.87 -30.47 14.54
C LYS A 115 16.96 -29.24 14.49
N LEU A 116 16.37 -28.82 15.61
CA LEU A 116 15.45 -27.69 15.64
C LEU A 116 16.19 -26.36 15.46
N ALA A 117 15.89 -25.66 14.37
CA ALA A 117 16.37 -24.29 14.10
C ALA A 117 17.87 -24.08 14.39
N PRO A 118 18.80 -24.86 13.80
CA PRO A 118 20.20 -24.95 14.24
C PRO A 118 20.92 -23.59 14.18
N HIS A 119 20.54 -22.70 13.26
CA HIS A 119 21.04 -21.34 13.20
C HIS A 119 20.62 -20.48 14.40
N GLU A 120 19.36 -20.58 14.84
CA GLU A 120 18.82 -19.79 15.96
C GLU A 120 19.28 -20.34 17.32
N VAL A 121 19.48 -21.66 17.42
CA VAL A 121 20.13 -22.30 18.57
C VAL A 121 21.60 -21.87 18.67
N ALA A 122 22.37 -21.96 17.58
CA ALA A 122 23.78 -21.53 17.57
C ALA A 122 23.93 -20.03 17.87
N ARG A 123 22.97 -19.19 17.45
CA ARG A 123 22.87 -17.78 17.81
C ARG A 123 22.64 -17.59 19.30
N CYS A 124 21.68 -18.30 19.90
CA CYS A 124 21.43 -18.26 21.34
C CYS A 124 22.69 -18.70 22.13
N GLU A 125 23.37 -19.76 21.72
CA GLU A 125 24.63 -20.23 22.33
C GLU A 125 25.78 -19.22 22.21
N GLN A 126 25.95 -18.58 21.05
CA GLN A 126 26.95 -17.54 20.88
C GLN A 126 26.68 -16.38 21.84
N LEU A 127 25.42 -16.00 22.02
CA LEU A 127 25.04 -14.99 23.00
C LEU A 127 25.31 -15.46 24.43
N THR A 128 24.99 -16.70 24.81
CA THR A 128 25.25 -17.26 26.17
C THR A 128 26.71 -17.11 26.60
N ARG A 129 27.65 -17.30 25.66
CA ARG A 129 29.10 -17.15 25.93
C ARG A 129 29.53 -15.70 26.22
N ALA A 130 28.77 -14.71 25.75
CA ALA A 130 29.04 -13.29 25.96
C ALA A 130 28.33 -12.71 27.20
N VAL A 131 27.54 -13.50 27.94
CA VAL A 131 26.77 -13.02 29.09
C VAL A 131 27.65 -12.92 30.35
N PRO A 132 27.61 -11.80 31.08
CA PRO A 132 28.23 -11.70 32.40
C PRO A 132 27.70 -12.76 33.37
N ALA A 133 28.50 -13.11 34.38
CA ALA A 133 28.05 -13.97 35.48
C ALA A 133 26.76 -13.41 36.11
N GLN A 134 25.76 -14.28 36.35
CA GLN A 134 24.42 -13.94 36.84
C GLN A 134 23.57 -13.05 35.91
N GLY A 135 23.99 -12.86 34.66
CA GLY A 135 23.25 -12.11 33.65
C GLY A 135 22.20 -12.94 32.90
N VAL A 136 21.13 -12.26 32.48
CA VAL A 136 20.22 -12.71 31.42
C VAL A 136 20.42 -11.77 30.24
N ALA A 137 21.00 -12.25 29.15
CA ALA A 137 21.09 -11.50 27.90
C ALA A 137 19.91 -11.80 26.99
N VAL A 138 19.48 -10.80 26.23
CA VAL A 138 18.40 -10.91 25.24
C VAL A 138 18.83 -10.31 23.90
N THR A 139 18.40 -10.92 22.80
CA THR A 139 18.63 -10.37 21.46
C THR A 139 17.79 -9.11 21.21
N GLU A 140 18.17 -8.32 20.21
CA GLU A 140 17.44 -7.12 19.78
C GLU A 140 15.94 -7.39 19.53
N ASP A 141 15.59 -8.51 18.90
CA ASP A 141 14.20 -8.97 18.67
C ASP A 141 13.38 -9.10 19.95
N VAL A 142 13.95 -9.80 20.95
CA VAL A 142 13.33 -9.98 22.26
C VAL A 142 13.17 -8.60 22.90
N TYR A 143 14.25 -7.81 22.96
CA TYR A 143 14.25 -6.48 23.57
C TYR A 143 13.19 -5.54 22.97
N LEU A 144 13.10 -5.41 21.65
CA LEU A 144 12.15 -4.53 20.98
C LEU A 144 10.69 -4.94 21.19
N THR A 145 10.44 -6.25 21.35
CA THR A 145 9.11 -6.80 21.59
C THR A 145 8.66 -6.64 23.05
N LEU A 146 9.59 -6.41 23.99
CA LEU A 146 9.27 -6.19 25.41
C LEU A 146 8.51 -4.87 25.67
N PRO A 147 7.54 -4.86 26.62
CA PRO A 147 6.93 -3.64 27.13
C PRO A 147 7.95 -2.58 27.55
N SER A 148 7.66 -1.31 27.29
CA SER A 148 8.55 -0.18 27.60
C SER A 148 8.88 -0.04 29.10
N SER A 149 8.07 -0.61 30.00
CA SER A 149 8.35 -0.74 31.43
C SER A 149 9.46 -1.76 31.71
N GLN A 150 9.45 -2.91 31.04
CA GLN A 150 10.47 -3.96 31.19
C GLN A 150 11.78 -3.58 30.48
N ARG A 151 11.73 -2.92 29.31
CA ARG A 151 12.91 -2.43 28.59
C ARG A 151 13.85 -1.53 29.42
N LYS A 152 13.33 -0.86 30.46
CA LYS A 152 14.12 -0.03 31.40
C LYS A 152 15.01 -0.83 32.36
N ARG A 153 14.78 -2.14 32.52
CA ARG A 153 15.51 -3.03 33.42
C ARG A 153 16.83 -3.55 32.82
N PHE A 154 17.09 -3.24 31.55
CA PHE A 154 18.21 -3.74 30.76
C PHE A 154 19.24 -2.65 30.45
N ALA A 155 20.51 -3.04 30.40
CA ALA A 155 21.59 -2.25 29.81
C ALA A 155 21.98 -2.78 28.42
N LEU A 156 22.63 -1.95 27.62
CA LEU A 156 23.27 -2.39 26.37
C LEU A 156 24.47 -3.29 26.71
N LEU A 157 24.45 -4.55 26.26
CA LEU A 157 25.57 -5.48 26.44
C LEU A 157 26.67 -5.23 25.40
N GLY A 158 26.27 -4.95 24.15
CA GLY A 158 27.16 -4.64 23.04
C GLY A 158 26.65 -5.24 21.72
N THR A 159 27.55 -5.36 20.73
CA THR A 159 27.22 -5.99 19.44
C THR A 159 27.90 -7.33 19.23
N TRP A 160 27.16 -8.33 18.73
CA TRP A 160 27.58 -9.72 18.61
C TRP A 160 27.28 -10.29 17.21
N GLY A 161 27.77 -11.50 16.93
CA GLY A 161 27.69 -12.12 15.61
C GLY A 161 28.53 -11.40 14.54
N ARG A 162 28.43 -11.85 13.28
CA ARG A 162 29.10 -11.19 12.14
C ARG A 162 28.34 -9.97 11.61
N GLY A 163 27.05 -9.83 11.94
CA GLY A 163 26.17 -8.75 11.48
C GLY A 163 26.16 -7.49 12.36
N GLY A 164 26.88 -7.46 13.47
CA GLY A 164 26.81 -6.34 14.43
C GLY A 164 25.46 -6.26 15.14
N GLU A 165 24.85 -7.41 15.43
CA GLU A 165 23.53 -7.52 16.07
C GLU A 165 23.60 -7.01 17.51
N VAL A 166 22.55 -6.33 18.00
CA VAL A 166 22.58 -5.75 19.34
C VAL A 166 22.08 -6.77 20.38
N ALA A 167 22.75 -6.83 21.53
CA ALA A 167 22.29 -7.56 22.70
C ALA A 167 22.14 -6.63 23.92
N TYR A 168 21.21 -7.01 24.81
CA TYR A 168 20.91 -6.29 26.05
C TYR A 168 21.00 -7.24 27.24
N VAL A 169 21.42 -6.77 28.41
CA VAL A 169 21.60 -7.59 29.62
C VAL A 169 20.77 -7.09 30.80
N PHE A 170 20.15 -8.03 31.52
CA PHE A 170 19.45 -7.84 32.79
C PHE A 170 20.20 -8.54 33.94
N PRO A 171 20.24 -7.95 35.14
CA PRO A 171 19.83 -6.58 35.47
C PRO A 171 20.80 -5.52 34.93
N ALA A 172 20.30 -4.31 34.66
CA ALA A 172 21.07 -3.22 34.03
C ALA A 172 22.34 -2.77 34.78
N ASN A 173 22.50 -3.12 36.06
CA ASN A 173 23.71 -2.85 36.82
C ASN A 173 24.84 -3.87 36.59
N LEU A 174 24.58 -5.00 35.89
CA LEU A 174 25.61 -5.87 35.34
C LEU A 174 26.23 -5.24 34.08
N VAL A 175 26.89 -4.09 34.27
CA VAL A 175 27.72 -3.48 33.23
C VAL A 175 28.93 -4.39 33.01
N PRO A 176 29.21 -4.84 31.76
CA PRO A 176 30.39 -5.65 31.50
C PRO A 176 31.67 -4.86 31.83
N THR A 177 32.47 -5.39 32.77
CA THR A 177 33.85 -4.95 32.99
C THR A 177 34.64 -5.17 31.69
N PRO A 178 35.58 -4.29 31.29
CA PRO A 178 36.27 -4.43 30.00
C PRO A 178 37.17 -5.66 29.84
N GLU A 179 37.37 -6.46 30.91
CA GLU A 179 38.25 -7.61 30.92
C GLU A 179 37.50 -8.89 30.48
N ALA A 180 38.08 -9.59 29.51
CA ALA A 180 37.58 -10.80 28.82
C ALA A 180 36.35 -10.60 27.90
N GLY A 181 36.62 -10.39 26.60
CA GLY A 181 35.66 -10.70 25.52
C GLY A 181 34.62 -9.61 25.21
N ALA A 182 34.85 -8.36 25.63
CA ALA A 182 33.90 -7.26 25.46
C ALA A 182 33.43 -7.08 24.00
N LEU A 183 32.12 -7.24 23.80
CA LEU A 183 31.43 -6.97 22.53
C LEU A 183 31.64 -5.50 22.10
N PRO A 184 32.02 -5.20 20.85
CA PRO A 184 32.29 -3.82 20.43
C PRO A 184 31.07 -2.91 20.59
N ARG A 185 31.31 -1.70 21.10
CA ARG A 185 30.33 -0.61 21.16
C ARG A 185 30.27 0.08 19.79
N LEU A 186 29.36 -0.36 18.94
CA LEU A 186 29.12 0.29 17.65
C LEU A 186 28.41 1.63 17.83
N GLU A 187 29.02 2.71 17.32
CA GLU A 187 28.37 4.01 17.14
C GLU A 187 27.05 3.86 16.35
N ASP A 188 27.03 2.95 15.38
CA ASP A 188 25.86 2.59 14.56
C ASP A 188 24.60 2.26 15.37
N ALA A 189 24.74 1.68 16.57
CA ALA A 189 23.59 1.35 17.42
C ALA A 189 22.81 2.60 17.86
N ARG A 190 23.46 3.78 17.94
CA ARG A 190 22.79 5.06 18.26
C ARG A 190 21.86 5.50 17.13
N TYR A 191 22.28 5.33 15.88
CA TYR A 191 21.45 5.67 14.72
C TYR A 191 20.33 4.68 14.50
N TRP A 192 20.58 3.37 14.60
CA TRP A 192 19.51 2.35 14.57
C TRP A 192 18.40 2.67 15.57
N LYS A 193 18.74 3.12 16.78
CA LYS A 193 17.77 3.61 17.77
C LYS A 193 17.10 4.93 17.36
N ALA A 194 17.86 5.91 16.84
CA ALA A 194 17.31 7.21 16.42
C ALA A 194 16.33 7.09 15.23
N PHE A 195 16.63 6.26 14.23
CA PHE A 195 15.72 5.96 13.12
C PHE A 195 14.43 5.26 13.60
N ARG A 196 14.53 4.31 14.53
CA ARG A 196 13.35 3.71 15.17
C ARG A 196 12.53 4.75 15.92
N ASN A 197 13.17 5.64 16.70
CA ASN A 197 12.48 6.72 17.40
C ASN A 197 11.73 7.67 16.43
N TYR A 198 12.32 7.99 15.27
CA TYR A 198 11.64 8.78 14.23
C TYR A 198 10.40 8.07 13.70
N VAL A 199 10.50 6.77 13.40
CA VAL A 199 9.37 5.97 12.89
C VAL A 199 8.31 5.68 13.97
N GLU A 200 8.69 5.54 15.23
CA GLU A 200 7.76 5.45 16.37
C GLU A 200 7.12 6.81 16.73
N SER A 201 7.55 7.92 16.12
CA SER A 201 7.05 9.26 16.43
C SER A 201 5.55 9.45 16.06
N PRO A 202 4.84 10.40 16.69
CA PRO A 202 3.47 10.75 16.34
C PRO A 202 3.26 11.38 14.95
N GLU A 203 4.33 11.58 14.16
CA GLU A 203 4.26 12.00 12.76
C GLU A 203 4.01 10.79 11.84
N VAL A 204 4.77 9.71 12.07
CA VAL A 204 4.76 8.51 11.22
C VAL A 204 3.74 7.48 11.70
N ARG A 205 3.70 7.23 13.01
CA ARG A 205 2.95 6.10 13.60
C ARG A 205 1.48 6.41 13.91
N ARG A 206 1.09 7.67 14.01
CA ARG A 206 -0.28 8.07 14.37
C ARG A 206 -1.09 8.53 13.16
N LEU A 207 -2.23 7.88 12.92
CA LEU A 207 -3.25 8.34 11.99
C LEU A 207 -4.15 9.35 12.71
N ARG A 208 -4.16 10.60 12.23
CA ARG A 208 -4.95 11.70 12.81
C ARG A 208 -6.18 11.94 11.95
N TYR A 209 -7.35 11.61 12.48
CA TYR A 209 -8.63 11.67 11.77
C TYR A 209 -9.32 13.01 12.02
N VAL A 210 -8.97 14.02 11.21
CA VAL A 210 -9.46 15.38 11.41
C VAL A 210 -10.90 15.51 10.90
N GLY A 211 -11.69 16.41 11.50
CA GLY A 211 -12.86 16.99 10.82
C GLY A 211 -14.21 16.98 11.52
N PHE A 212 -14.40 16.19 12.58
CA PHE A 212 -15.66 16.17 13.33
C PHE A 212 -15.43 16.36 14.83
N PRO A 213 -16.34 17.06 15.54
CA PRO A 213 -16.34 17.06 16.99
C PRO A 213 -16.77 15.69 17.50
N LEU A 214 -15.87 14.97 18.16
CA LEU A 214 -16.16 13.71 18.83
C LEU A 214 -16.35 13.94 20.34
N GLN A 215 -16.58 12.86 21.10
CA GLN A 215 -16.74 12.92 22.57
C GLN A 215 -15.56 13.62 23.27
N LYS A 216 -14.36 13.56 22.69
CA LYS A 216 -13.20 14.38 23.07
C LYS A 216 -13.07 15.58 22.12
N LYS A 217 -12.68 16.74 22.66
CA LYS A 217 -12.44 18.01 21.91
C LYS A 217 -11.32 17.96 20.85
N HIS A 218 -10.65 16.82 20.68
CA HIS A 218 -9.57 16.62 19.74
C HIS A 218 -9.91 15.46 18.80
N PRO A 219 -9.38 15.45 17.56
CA PRO A 219 -9.57 14.32 16.65
C PRO A 219 -8.89 13.03 17.16
N PRO A 220 -9.37 11.83 16.75
CA PRO A 220 -8.72 10.56 17.08
C PRO A 220 -7.30 10.52 16.57
N SER A 221 -6.39 9.97 17.38
CA SER A 221 -4.98 9.77 17.05
C SER A 221 -4.65 8.30 17.26
N LEU A 222 -4.95 7.47 16.25
CA LEU A 222 -4.91 6.01 16.32
C LEU A 222 -3.52 5.49 15.90
N ASP A 223 -3.05 4.38 16.47
CA ASP A 223 -1.81 3.72 16.02
C ASP A 223 -2.06 3.05 14.65
N VAL A 224 -1.21 3.30 13.66
CA VAL A 224 -1.34 2.72 12.32
C VAL A 224 -1.40 1.18 12.36
N ARG A 225 -0.73 0.54 13.32
CA ARG A 225 -0.76 -0.92 13.49
C ARG A 225 -2.10 -1.45 14.01
N GLU A 226 -2.90 -0.62 14.66
CA GLU A 226 -4.20 -1.02 15.21
C GLU A 226 -5.34 -0.93 14.18
N VAL A 227 -5.15 -0.20 13.08
CA VAL A 227 -6.24 0.16 12.14
C VAL A 227 -5.91 -0.20 10.68
N PHE A 228 -4.63 -0.38 10.32
CA PHE A 228 -4.27 -0.69 8.94
C PHE A 228 -4.73 -2.11 8.53
N VAL A 229 -5.55 -2.16 7.48
CA VAL A 229 -5.93 -3.38 6.77
C VAL A 229 -5.13 -3.45 5.47
N PRO A 230 -4.32 -4.50 5.24
CA PRO A 230 -3.59 -4.67 4.00
C PRO A 230 -4.54 -4.74 2.78
N PRO A 231 -4.37 -3.89 1.76
CA PRO A 231 -5.16 -3.95 0.54
C PRO A 231 -4.84 -5.22 -0.27
N GLU A 232 -5.79 -5.61 -1.11
CA GLU A 232 -5.52 -6.52 -2.22
C GLU A 232 -4.86 -5.72 -3.35
N VAL A 233 -3.98 -6.35 -4.12
CA VAL A 233 -3.29 -5.73 -5.24
C VAL A 233 -3.40 -6.60 -6.49
N ARG A 234 -3.40 -5.98 -7.67
CA ARG A 234 -3.26 -6.65 -8.96
C ARG A 234 -1.86 -6.38 -9.50
N ARG A 235 -1.24 -7.36 -10.16
CA ARG A 235 -0.02 -7.08 -10.93
C ARG A 235 -0.38 -6.24 -12.15
N VAL A 236 0.47 -5.29 -12.49
CA VAL A 236 0.38 -4.59 -13.77
C VAL A 236 1.05 -5.49 -14.82
N PRO A 237 0.41 -5.80 -15.96
CA PRO A 237 1.06 -6.57 -17.01
C PRO A 237 2.15 -5.74 -17.70
N ASP A 238 3.21 -6.40 -18.17
CA ASP A 238 4.33 -5.73 -18.83
C ASP A 238 3.85 -4.85 -19.99
N ARG A 239 4.37 -3.62 -20.05
CA ARG A 239 3.89 -2.59 -20.97
C ARG A 239 4.25 -2.90 -22.43
N VAL A 240 3.32 -3.51 -23.17
CA VAL A 240 3.32 -3.45 -24.63
C VAL A 240 3.28 -1.98 -25.05
N SER A 241 4.38 -1.52 -25.65
CA SER A 241 4.67 -0.09 -25.84
C SER A 241 4.05 0.44 -27.13
N GLU A 242 2.75 0.72 -27.12
CA GLU A 242 2.11 1.52 -28.19
C GLU A 242 1.97 2.98 -27.76
N PRO A 243 2.59 3.94 -28.48
CA PRO A 243 2.42 5.36 -28.19
C PRO A 243 1.06 5.87 -28.69
N GLY A 244 0.25 6.39 -27.77
CA GLY A 244 -0.78 7.39 -28.12
C GLY A 244 -2.21 6.90 -28.35
N TRP A 245 -2.83 6.24 -27.35
CA TRP A 245 -4.29 6.22 -27.21
C TRP A 245 -4.71 6.58 -25.78
N THR A 246 -5.36 7.73 -25.63
CA THR A 246 -5.96 8.19 -24.36
C THR A 246 -7.38 7.65 -24.21
N ASP A 247 -7.50 6.37 -23.87
CA ASP A 247 -8.71 5.89 -23.20
C ASP A 247 -8.39 4.67 -22.32
N SER A 248 -8.38 4.90 -21.01
CA SER A 248 -8.05 3.92 -19.98
C SER A 248 -9.26 3.28 -19.32
N ALA A 249 -10.48 3.63 -19.75
CA ALA A 249 -11.71 3.07 -19.17
C ALA A 249 -11.96 1.64 -19.68
N TRP A 250 -11.88 1.40 -21.00
CA TRP A 250 -12.23 0.12 -21.61
C TRP A 250 -11.24 -1.02 -21.32
N ARG A 251 -9.94 -0.73 -21.12
CA ARG A 251 -8.93 -1.77 -20.78
C ARG A 251 -9.12 -2.39 -19.39
N ARG A 252 -9.91 -1.78 -18.49
CA ARG A 252 -10.19 -2.31 -17.14
C ARG A 252 -10.99 -3.62 -17.16
N GLU A 253 -11.74 -3.89 -18.23
CA GLU A 253 -12.63 -5.07 -18.31
C GLU A 253 -12.04 -6.26 -19.08
N THR A 254 -10.97 -6.08 -19.86
CA THR A 254 -10.53 -7.10 -20.85
C THR A 254 -9.45 -8.08 -20.37
N LEU A 255 -8.78 -7.81 -19.24
CA LEU A 255 -7.91 -8.79 -18.56
C LEU A 255 -8.10 -8.72 -17.04
N VAL A 256 -8.92 -9.63 -16.51
CA VAL A 256 -9.10 -9.78 -15.05
C VAL A 256 -7.89 -10.53 -14.47
N LEU A 257 -6.80 -9.80 -14.23
CA LEU A 257 -5.67 -10.33 -13.47
C LEU A 257 -6.10 -10.61 -12.02
N PRO A 258 -5.65 -11.73 -11.43
CA PRO A 258 -6.04 -12.12 -10.08
C PRO A 258 -5.53 -11.11 -9.05
N ARG A 259 -6.32 -10.95 -7.98
CA ARG A 259 -5.93 -10.14 -6.83
C ARG A 259 -5.08 -10.98 -5.87
N GLU A 260 -4.01 -10.40 -5.36
CA GLU A 260 -3.12 -10.99 -4.35
C GLU A 260 -3.05 -10.08 -3.11
N PRO A 261 -2.95 -10.61 -1.88
CA PRO A 261 -2.72 -9.76 -0.70
C PRO A 261 -1.37 -9.04 -0.78
N LEU A 262 -1.32 -7.74 -0.47
CA LEU A 262 -0.06 -6.95 -0.46
C LEU A 262 1.09 -7.65 0.29
N VAL A 263 0.77 -8.28 1.43
CA VAL A 263 1.74 -9.01 2.28
C VAL A 263 2.45 -10.13 1.52
N LYS A 264 1.75 -10.81 0.60
CA LYS A 264 2.32 -11.88 -0.25
C LYS A 264 3.33 -11.33 -1.26
N ILE A 265 3.04 -10.17 -1.85
CA ILE A 265 3.92 -9.52 -2.82
C ILE A 265 5.19 -8.99 -2.13
N VAL A 266 5.06 -8.32 -0.98
CA VAL A 266 6.21 -7.82 -0.19
C VAL A 266 7.10 -8.95 0.32
N ARG A 267 6.52 -10.12 0.67
CA ARG A 267 7.29 -11.33 0.99
C ARG A 267 8.15 -11.79 -0.18
N GLY A 268 7.57 -11.86 -1.38
CA GLY A 268 8.20 -12.46 -2.57
C GLY A 268 9.23 -11.59 -3.29
N HIS A 269 9.20 -10.26 -3.13
CA HIS A 269 10.02 -9.33 -3.93
C HIS A 269 10.73 -8.32 -3.05
N ARG A 270 11.97 -7.95 -3.41
CA ARG A 270 12.73 -6.90 -2.72
C ARG A 270 12.35 -5.50 -3.17
N ALA A 271 12.04 -5.32 -4.46
CA ALA A 271 11.63 -4.04 -5.02
C ALA A 271 10.16 -4.10 -5.50
N LEU A 272 9.38 -3.08 -5.13
CA LEU A 272 7.95 -3.01 -5.40
C LEU A 272 7.55 -1.59 -5.80
N MET A 273 6.90 -1.46 -6.96
CA MET A 273 6.23 -0.22 -7.36
C MET A 273 4.73 -0.36 -7.07
N VAL A 274 4.20 0.58 -6.28
CA VAL A 274 2.81 0.60 -5.81
C VAL A 274 2.05 1.75 -6.47
N LEU A 275 1.11 1.38 -7.33
CA LEU A 275 0.19 2.26 -8.03
C LEU A 275 -1.20 2.21 -7.40
N GLY A 276 -2.03 3.20 -7.71
CA GLY A 276 -3.45 3.22 -7.36
C GLY A 276 -3.99 4.64 -7.25
N ASP A 277 -5.31 4.77 -7.14
CA ASP A 277 -5.98 6.06 -7.12
C ASP A 277 -5.81 6.83 -5.78
N PRO A 278 -6.14 8.12 -5.71
CA PRO A 278 -6.11 8.88 -4.46
C PRO A 278 -7.03 8.26 -3.39
N GLY A 279 -6.62 8.30 -2.11
CA GLY A 279 -7.38 7.66 -1.02
C GLY A 279 -7.22 6.14 -0.89
N SER A 280 -6.61 5.44 -1.85
CA SER A 280 -6.34 3.98 -1.80
C SER A 280 -5.42 3.52 -0.65
N GLY A 281 -4.78 4.44 0.09
CA GLY A 281 -4.00 4.10 1.29
C GLY A 281 -2.50 3.82 1.07
N LYS A 282 -1.93 4.15 -0.09
CA LYS A 282 -0.48 3.95 -0.41
C LYS A 282 0.46 4.49 0.68
N THR A 283 0.38 5.78 1.01
CA THR A 283 1.13 6.41 2.12
C THR A 283 0.95 5.68 3.45
N THR A 284 -0.27 5.22 3.75
CA THR A 284 -0.58 4.46 4.97
C THR A 284 0.12 3.11 4.97
N ALA A 285 0.18 2.43 3.83
CA ALA A 285 0.91 1.17 3.67
C ALA A 285 2.43 1.35 3.83
N LEU A 286 3.02 2.41 3.27
CA LEU A 286 4.45 2.73 3.47
C LEU A 286 4.74 3.06 4.94
N ARG A 287 3.91 3.87 5.60
CA ARG A 287 4.03 4.13 7.06
C ARG A 287 3.93 2.85 7.88
N TRP A 288 2.97 1.99 7.55
CA TRP A 288 2.80 0.70 8.22
C TRP A 288 4.03 -0.20 8.03
N LEU A 289 4.57 -0.33 6.82
CA LEU A 289 5.81 -1.07 6.55
C LEU A 289 7.00 -0.55 7.38
N ALA A 290 7.16 0.78 7.44
CA ALA A 290 8.19 1.40 8.27
C ALA A 290 8.04 1.00 9.75
N VAL A 291 6.82 1.10 10.28
CA VAL A 291 6.51 0.82 11.68
C VAL A 291 6.65 -0.68 12.01
N ILE A 292 6.32 -1.60 11.10
CA ILE A 292 6.60 -3.04 11.27
C ILE A 292 8.12 -3.30 11.30
N ALA A 293 8.87 -2.75 10.35
CA ALA A 293 10.34 -2.90 10.33
C ALA A 293 11.03 -2.29 11.57
N SER A 294 10.51 -1.18 12.11
CA SER A 294 11.04 -0.57 13.35
C SER A 294 10.89 -1.48 14.59
N GLY A 295 9.99 -2.48 14.54
CA GLY A 295 9.83 -3.50 15.57
C GLY A 295 10.88 -4.62 15.53
N GLY A 296 11.74 -4.66 14.51
CA GLY A 296 12.82 -5.64 14.36
C GLY A 296 12.45 -6.90 13.57
N PRO A 297 13.44 -7.78 13.30
CA PRO A 297 13.27 -9.02 12.53
C PRO A 297 12.07 -9.88 12.92
N LEU A 298 11.78 -10.07 14.22
CA LEU A 298 10.66 -10.88 14.69
C LEU A 298 9.29 -10.26 14.31
N ALA A 299 9.17 -8.93 14.37
CA ALA A 299 7.97 -8.22 13.94
C ALA A 299 7.79 -8.32 12.41
N TRP A 300 8.88 -8.23 11.65
CA TRP A 300 8.88 -8.44 10.20
C TRP A 300 8.50 -9.89 9.82
N ALA A 301 9.08 -10.90 10.49
CA ALA A 301 8.82 -12.32 10.28
C ALA A 301 7.37 -12.74 10.59
N THR A 302 6.71 -12.04 11.51
CA THR A 302 5.30 -12.28 11.84
C THR A 302 4.41 -12.04 10.61
N TRP A 303 4.65 -10.98 9.84
CA TRP A 303 3.91 -10.64 8.62
C TRP A 303 4.49 -11.31 7.37
N PHE A 304 5.79 -11.14 7.13
CA PHE A 304 6.43 -11.48 5.86
C PHE A 304 7.14 -12.83 5.89
N GLY A 305 7.25 -13.50 7.03
CA GLY A 305 7.82 -14.85 7.13
C GLY A 305 9.35 -14.92 7.08
N THR A 306 10.04 -13.78 6.95
CA THR A 306 11.51 -13.69 6.91
C THR A 306 12.04 -12.92 8.13
N SER A 307 13.20 -13.32 8.66
CA SER A 307 13.82 -12.66 9.83
C SER A 307 14.85 -11.61 9.38
N GLU A 308 14.39 -10.55 8.70
CA GLU A 308 15.27 -9.51 8.14
C GLU A 308 15.45 -8.31 9.07
N ARG A 309 16.71 -7.88 9.26
CA ARG A 309 17.06 -6.68 10.06
C ARG A 309 17.08 -5.45 9.16
N LEU A 310 15.94 -4.77 9.06
CA LEU A 310 15.71 -3.66 8.13
C LEU A 310 15.70 -2.29 8.83
N LEU A 311 16.45 -1.34 8.30
CA LEU A 311 16.43 0.07 8.70
C LEU A 311 15.32 0.80 7.90
N PRO A 312 14.22 1.23 8.53
CA PRO A 312 13.13 1.91 7.82
C PRO A 312 13.52 3.34 7.44
N LEU A 313 13.63 3.61 6.14
CA LEU A 313 13.94 4.91 5.55
C LEU A 313 12.69 5.44 4.81
N LEU A 314 11.73 5.97 5.58
CA LEU A 314 10.50 6.56 5.06
C LEU A 314 10.70 8.01 4.65
N VAL A 315 10.52 8.30 3.35
CA VAL A 315 10.81 9.60 2.75
C VAL A 315 9.78 10.00 1.70
N SER A 316 9.29 11.25 1.75
CA SER A 316 8.54 11.84 0.61
C SER A 316 9.53 12.20 -0.50
N VAL A 317 9.23 11.75 -1.71
CA VAL A 317 10.07 12.01 -2.89
C VAL A 317 10.08 13.50 -3.23
N GLY A 318 8.93 14.18 -3.08
CA GLY A 318 8.83 15.63 -3.21
C GLY A 318 9.76 16.37 -2.24
N ARG A 319 9.88 15.90 -0.98
CA ARG A 319 10.83 16.48 -0.02
C ARG A 319 12.30 16.18 -0.35
N LEU A 320 12.63 15.00 -0.85
CA LEU A 320 13.99 14.70 -1.32
C LEU A 320 14.38 15.62 -2.49
N ALA A 321 13.48 15.86 -3.45
CA ALA A 321 13.73 16.79 -4.55
C ALA A 321 14.04 18.21 -4.05
N GLN A 322 13.24 18.74 -3.11
CA GLN A 322 13.48 20.05 -2.50
C GLN A 322 14.85 20.14 -1.81
N LEU A 323 15.24 19.11 -1.06
CA LEU A 323 16.51 19.07 -0.34
C LEU A 323 17.70 18.95 -1.31
N ARG A 324 17.57 18.14 -2.37
CA ARG A 324 18.57 18.04 -3.44
C ARG A 324 18.83 19.40 -4.08
N SER A 325 17.80 20.16 -4.41
CA SER A 325 17.95 21.52 -4.97
C SER A 325 18.61 22.49 -3.98
N ARG A 326 18.24 22.45 -2.69
CA ARG A 326 18.89 23.27 -1.65
C ARG A 326 20.38 22.97 -1.47
N LEU A 327 20.79 21.73 -1.71
CA LEU A 327 22.18 21.26 -1.65
C LEU A 327 22.95 21.47 -2.98
N GLY A 328 22.40 22.22 -3.93
CA GLY A 328 23.06 22.56 -5.19
C GLY A 328 22.83 21.58 -6.34
N GLY A 329 21.86 20.67 -6.25
CA GLY A 329 21.48 19.75 -7.33
C GLY A 329 22.35 18.48 -7.45
N ASP A 330 23.65 18.60 -7.21
CA ASP A 330 24.62 17.49 -7.41
C ASP A 330 24.72 16.50 -6.23
N GLY A 331 23.91 16.67 -5.18
CA GLY A 331 23.91 15.81 -4.00
C GLY A 331 23.54 14.35 -4.31
N SER A 332 24.34 13.39 -3.84
CA SER A 332 24.01 11.97 -3.90
C SER A 332 22.78 11.64 -3.04
N VAL A 333 22.04 10.58 -3.36
CA VAL A 333 20.85 10.19 -2.58
C VAL A 333 21.19 10.00 -1.09
N GLN A 334 22.35 9.42 -0.76
CA GLN A 334 22.78 9.25 0.63
C GLN A 334 23.05 10.59 1.35
N GLN A 335 23.53 11.63 0.65
CA GLN A 335 23.69 12.98 1.22
C GLN A 335 22.33 13.64 1.48
N VAL A 336 21.41 13.52 0.52
CA VAL A 336 20.07 14.11 0.64
C VAL A 336 19.23 13.38 1.70
N LEU A 337 19.36 12.06 1.82
CA LEU A 337 18.79 11.26 2.91
C LEU A 337 19.36 11.70 4.27
N ALA A 338 20.68 11.88 4.39
CA ALA A 338 21.29 12.32 5.65
C ALA A 338 20.73 13.70 6.09
N ALA A 339 20.65 14.67 5.18
CA ALA A 339 20.02 15.97 5.44
C ALA A 339 18.51 15.85 5.78
N TYR A 340 17.78 14.96 5.10
CA TYR A 340 16.35 14.71 5.38
C TYR A 340 16.12 14.23 6.82
N PHE A 341 17.00 13.36 7.34
CA PHE A 341 16.90 12.81 8.69
C PHE A 341 17.56 13.71 9.75
N GLU A 342 18.52 14.56 9.40
CA GLU A 342 19.03 15.66 10.23
C GLU A 342 17.93 16.69 10.53
N GLU A 343 17.16 17.11 9.52
CA GLU A 343 15.96 17.98 9.70
C GLU A 343 14.91 17.38 10.67
N ARG A 344 15.00 16.07 10.96
CA ARG A 344 14.10 15.31 11.85
C ARG A 344 14.75 14.93 13.19
N GLY A 345 15.95 15.45 13.48
CA GLY A 345 16.65 15.22 14.75
C GLY A 345 17.20 13.79 14.92
N VAL A 346 17.44 13.05 13.84
CA VAL A 346 18.00 11.68 13.90
C VAL A 346 19.50 11.69 14.21
N GLY A 347 20.24 12.73 13.79
CA GLY A 347 21.68 12.89 13.99
C GLY A 347 22.29 13.92 13.05
N ASP A 348 23.60 14.15 13.16
CA ASP A 348 24.39 15.01 12.27
C ASP A 348 24.47 14.42 10.84
N ALA A 349 24.30 15.25 9.81
CA ALA A 349 24.26 14.78 8.43
C ALA A 349 25.58 14.17 7.92
N ALA A 350 26.74 14.61 8.40
CA ALA A 350 28.03 14.06 7.97
C ALA A 350 28.23 12.64 8.52
N GLU A 351 27.93 12.43 9.81
CA GLU A 351 27.97 11.09 10.41
C GLU A 351 26.88 10.17 9.82
N LEU A 352 25.64 10.67 9.71
CA LEU A 352 24.50 9.93 9.15
C LEU A 352 24.77 9.46 7.72
N ARG A 353 25.40 10.29 6.88
CA ARG A 353 25.78 9.91 5.51
C ARG A 353 26.69 8.68 5.51
N HIS A 354 27.67 8.61 6.42
CA HIS A 354 28.60 7.49 6.48
C HIS A 354 27.93 6.23 7.01
N PHE A 355 27.07 6.35 8.04
CA PHE A 355 26.23 5.27 8.52
C PHE A 355 25.32 4.70 7.41
N LEU A 356 24.54 5.56 6.75
CA LEU A 356 23.63 5.19 5.66
C LEU A 356 24.37 4.50 4.52
N ALA A 357 25.55 4.99 4.12
CA ALA A 357 26.35 4.36 3.08
C ALA A 357 26.72 2.91 3.44
N ARG A 358 27.14 2.64 4.69
CA ARG A 358 27.45 1.27 5.16
C ARG A 358 26.19 0.39 5.18
N THR A 359 25.08 0.88 5.73
CA THR A 359 23.82 0.12 5.82
C THR A 359 23.27 -0.25 4.44
N LEU A 360 23.31 0.68 3.47
CA LEU A 360 22.84 0.46 2.11
C LEU A 360 23.75 -0.51 1.34
N ILE A 361 25.07 -0.48 1.54
CA ILE A 361 25.98 -1.48 0.94
C ILE A 361 25.70 -2.89 1.48
N ARG A 362 25.30 -3.03 2.74
CA ARG A 362 24.94 -4.32 3.36
C ARG A 362 23.56 -4.86 2.94
N GLY A 363 22.74 -4.06 2.24
CA GLY A 363 21.35 -4.44 1.93
C GLY A 363 20.40 -4.38 3.13
N GLU A 364 20.78 -3.67 4.20
CA GLU A 364 20.01 -3.58 5.45
C GLU A 364 18.93 -2.49 5.40
N GLY A 365 18.78 -1.74 4.30
CA GLY A 365 17.79 -0.68 4.14
C GLY A 365 16.41 -1.18 3.70
N LEU A 366 15.36 -0.65 4.31
CA LEU A 366 13.99 -0.62 3.77
C LEU A 366 13.70 0.81 3.32
N VAL A 367 13.96 1.11 2.06
CA VAL A 367 13.76 2.42 1.44
C VAL A 367 12.33 2.55 0.97
N LEU A 368 11.59 3.49 1.56
CA LEU A 368 10.16 3.69 1.32
C LEU A 368 9.97 5.08 0.71
N LEU A 369 9.88 5.13 -0.63
CA LEU A 369 9.78 6.34 -1.43
C LEU A 369 8.30 6.66 -1.66
N ASP A 370 7.73 7.58 -0.87
CA ASP A 370 6.32 7.95 -0.99
C ASP A 370 6.13 9.11 -1.98
N GLY A 371 5.26 8.90 -2.97
CA GLY A 371 4.79 9.93 -3.89
C GLY A 371 5.77 10.35 -4.99
N LEU A 372 6.14 9.47 -5.93
CA LEU A 372 6.87 9.88 -7.15
C LEU A 372 6.10 10.95 -7.96
N ASP A 373 4.77 11.02 -7.82
CA ASP A 373 3.93 12.05 -8.41
C ASP A 373 4.02 13.42 -7.70
N GLU A 374 4.62 13.52 -6.51
CA GLU A 374 4.79 14.80 -5.79
C GLU A 374 5.96 15.65 -6.32
N VAL A 375 6.70 15.18 -7.34
CA VAL A 375 7.89 15.87 -7.86
C VAL A 375 7.55 16.86 -8.97
N GLN A 376 8.21 18.01 -8.90
CA GLN A 376 8.07 19.09 -9.87
C GLN A 376 8.55 18.65 -11.29
N SER A 377 7.70 18.71 -12.34
CA SER A 377 7.94 18.35 -13.76
C SER A 377 9.35 18.65 -14.26
N ASP A 378 9.80 19.88 -14.07
CA ASP A 378 11.04 20.38 -14.67
C ASP A 378 12.27 19.68 -14.08
N ALA A 379 12.15 19.23 -12.82
CA ALA A 379 13.13 18.39 -12.14
C ALA A 379 12.75 16.89 -12.13
N ARG A 380 11.53 16.51 -12.52
CA ARG A 380 10.96 15.17 -12.28
C ARG A 380 11.78 14.09 -12.95
N ASN A 381 12.04 14.20 -14.26
CA ASN A 381 12.84 13.22 -14.98
C ASN A 381 14.28 13.09 -14.46
N GLU A 382 14.82 14.17 -13.88
CA GLU A 382 16.16 14.16 -13.29
C GLU A 382 16.17 13.49 -11.90
N VAL A 383 15.15 13.76 -11.07
CA VAL A 383 14.95 13.13 -9.76
C VAL A 383 14.61 11.65 -9.89
N LEU A 384 13.79 11.27 -10.88
CA LEU A 384 13.49 9.86 -11.16
C LEU A 384 14.78 9.11 -11.53
N ARG A 385 15.53 9.55 -12.55
CA ARG A 385 16.80 8.90 -12.94
C ARG A 385 17.82 8.83 -11.79
N TRP A 386 17.89 9.86 -10.94
CA TRP A 386 18.75 9.90 -9.75
C TRP A 386 18.36 8.85 -8.71
N LEU A 387 17.06 8.59 -8.52
CA LEU A 387 16.55 7.54 -7.62
C LEU A 387 16.64 6.15 -8.25
N GLU A 388 16.38 5.99 -9.55
CA GLU A 388 16.55 4.74 -10.30
C GLU A 388 18.00 4.27 -10.23
N ALA A 389 18.95 5.15 -10.55
CA ALA A 389 20.39 4.87 -10.45
C ALA A 389 20.78 4.46 -9.02
N PHE A 390 20.22 5.11 -8.00
CA PHE A 390 20.44 4.73 -6.61
C PHE A 390 19.87 3.33 -6.28
N CYS A 391 18.68 2.99 -6.76
CA CYS A 391 18.09 1.66 -6.55
C CYS A 391 18.94 0.57 -7.23
N ILE A 392 19.38 0.81 -8.47
CA ILE A 392 20.24 -0.08 -9.26
C ILE A 392 21.62 -0.29 -8.62
N LEU A 393 22.21 0.76 -8.01
CA LEU A 393 23.49 0.67 -7.31
C LEU A 393 23.41 -0.03 -5.94
N HIS A 394 22.20 -0.23 -5.40
CA HIS A 394 21.98 -0.78 -4.06
C HIS A 394 20.95 -1.93 -4.02
N PRO A 395 21.04 -2.94 -4.92
CA PRO A 395 19.97 -3.92 -5.15
C PRO A 395 19.75 -4.89 -3.97
N GLY A 396 20.70 -4.96 -3.04
CA GLY A 396 20.54 -5.73 -1.81
C GLY A 396 19.47 -5.18 -0.86
N ASN A 397 19.00 -3.95 -1.03
CA ASN A 397 18.02 -3.32 -0.13
C ASN A 397 16.59 -3.65 -0.56
N ARG A 398 15.63 -3.42 0.35
CA ARG A 398 14.21 -3.44 0.00
C ARG A 398 13.76 -2.04 -0.42
N PHE A 399 13.08 -1.96 -1.55
CA PHE A 399 12.52 -0.72 -2.10
C PHE A 399 11.01 -0.86 -2.22
N VAL A 400 10.26 0.06 -1.61
CA VAL A 400 8.83 0.21 -1.91
C VAL A 400 8.57 1.65 -2.32
N VAL A 401 8.07 1.82 -3.53
CA VAL A 401 7.93 3.12 -4.18
C VAL A 401 6.46 3.33 -4.51
N SER A 402 5.90 4.49 -4.18
CA SER A 402 4.48 4.77 -4.41
C SER A 402 4.27 5.85 -5.48
N ALA A 403 3.24 5.68 -6.30
CA ALA A 403 2.73 6.74 -7.18
C ALA A 403 1.23 6.59 -7.45
N ARG A 404 0.62 7.62 -8.04
CA ARG A 404 -0.67 7.50 -8.73
C ARG A 404 -0.52 6.79 -10.07
N TRP A 405 -1.58 6.12 -10.54
CA TRP A 405 -1.62 5.55 -11.89
C TRP A 405 -1.57 6.65 -12.97
N VAL A 406 -2.39 7.69 -12.79
CA VAL A 406 -2.45 8.84 -13.71
C VAL A 406 -1.12 9.59 -13.71
N GLY A 407 -0.50 9.72 -14.88
CA GLY A 407 0.79 10.41 -15.05
C GLY A 407 2.01 9.59 -14.62
N TYR A 408 1.88 8.27 -14.46
CA TYR A 408 3.00 7.37 -14.23
C TYR A 408 3.60 6.84 -15.54
N THR A 409 4.85 7.22 -15.80
CA THR A 409 5.57 6.88 -17.04
C THR A 409 6.46 5.64 -16.93
N GLY A 410 6.53 4.99 -15.77
CA GLY A 410 7.50 3.93 -15.46
C GLY A 410 8.55 4.42 -14.46
N PHE A 411 9.13 3.50 -13.70
CA PHE A 411 10.22 3.73 -12.75
C PHE A 411 11.05 2.45 -12.60
N ALA A 412 12.33 2.51 -12.96
CA ALA A 412 13.20 1.33 -13.00
C ALA A 412 13.60 0.85 -11.59
N LEU A 413 13.23 -0.39 -11.26
CA LEU A 413 13.56 -1.06 -10.01
C LEU A 413 14.31 -2.39 -10.26
N PRO A 414 15.35 -2.72 -9.46
CA PRO A 414 16.08 -3.98 -9.61
C PRO A 414 15.18 -5.17 -9.25
N GLU A 415 14.92 -6.05 -10.23
CA GLU A 415 13.98 -7.19 -10.11
C GLU A 415 12.59 -6.76 -9.57
N GLY A 416 12.18 -5.52 -9.90
CA GLY A 416 10.97 -4.92 -9.36
C GLY A 416 9.69 -5.44 -9.99
N VAL A 417 8.60 -5.44 -9.20
CA VAL A 417 7.24 -5.72 -9.69
C VAL A 417 6.38 -4.48 -9.56
N GLU A 418 5.58 -4.19 -10.59
CA GLU A 418 4.52 -3.16 -10.54
C GLU A 418 3.19 -3.78 -10.08
N VAL A 419 2.55 -3.17 -9.09
CA VAL A 419 1.21 -3.56 -8.62
C VAL A 419 0.29 -2.36 -8.45
N GLU A 420 -1.00 -2.56 -8.73
CA GLU A 420 -2.08 -1.60 -8.49
C GLU A 420 -2.88 -2.02 -7.24
N PHE A 421 -3.09 -1.09 -6.31
CA PHE A 421 -4.01 -1.30 -5.18
C PHE A 421 -5.45 -1.43 -5.67
N SER A 422 -6.10 -2.54 -5.32
CA SER A 422 -7.53 -2.74 -5.56
C SER A 422 -8.38 -2.12 -4.45
N ASP A 423 -9.59 -1.75 -4.83
CA ASP A 423 -10.72 -1.45 -3.95
C ASP A 423 -10.87 -2.48 -2.80
N PHE A 424 -11.22 -1.99 -1.60
CA PHE A 424 -11.53 -2.88 -0.49
C PHE A 424 -12.73 -3.77 -0.80
N GLN A 425 -12.60 -5.05 -0.45
CA GLN A 425 -13.71 -6.00 -0.46
C GLN A 425 -14.45 -5.98 0.88
N ASP A 426 -15.68 -6.49 0.92
CA ASP A 426 -16.53 -6.54 2.13
C ASP A 426 -15.80 -7.02 3.40
N ALA A 427 -14.91 -8.02 3.26
CA ALA A 427 -14.10 -8.55 4.36
C ALA A 427 -13.12 -7.50 4.92
N GLN A 428 -12.47 -6.73 4.04
CA GLN A 428 -11.56 -5.64 4.41
C GLN A 428 -12.32 -4.45 5.01
N ILE A 429 -13.53 -4.16 4.51
CA ILE A 429 -14.43 -3.14 5.11
C ILE A 429 -14.80 -3.55 6.55
N ARG A 430 -15.22 -4.81 6.75
CA ARG A 430 -15.54 -5.37 8.09
C ARG A 430 -14.34 -5.31 9.02
N GLN A 431 -13.18 -5.77 8.56
CA GLN A 431 -11.93 -5.75 9.34
C GLN A 431 -11.52 -4.31 9.70
N TYR A 432 -11.62 -3.36 8.76
CA TYR A 432 -11.26 -1.96 9.01
C TYR A 432 -12.18 -1.34 10.05
N VAL A 433 -13.50 -1.51 9.93
CA VAL A 433 -14.46 -0.95 10.88
C VAL A 433 -14.25 -1.51 12.28
N GLN A 434 -14.09 -2.82 12.42
CA GLN A 434 -13.79 -3.45 13.71
C GLN A 434 -12.50 -2.90 14.34
N ALA A 435 -11.43 -2.83 13.54
CA ALA A 435 -10.13 -2.33 13.96
C ALA A 435 -10.16 -0.84 14.37
N PHE A 436 -10.83 -0.01 13.56
CA PHE A 436 -11.04 1.42 13.80
C PHE A 436 -11.86 1.68 15.08
N GLU A 437 -12.91 0.91 15.30
CA GLU A 437 -13.80 1.05 16.46
C GLU A 437 -13.11 0.65 17.77
N SER A 438 -12.42 -0.49 17.81
CA SER A 438 -11.62 -0.88 18.98
C SER A 438 -10.48 0.12 19.26
N ALA A 439 -9.81 0.64 18.22
CA ALA A 439 -8.79 1.66 18.37
C ALA A 439 -9.36 3.01 18.86
N CYS A 440 -10.52 3.44 18.35
CA CYS A 440 -11.21 4.65 18.81
C CYS A 440 -11.59 4.56 20.29
N ARG A 441 -12.21 3.46 20.73
CA ARG A 441 -12.57 3.29 22.14
C ARG A 441 -11.38 3.16 23.07
N ARG A 442 -10.28 2.50 22.65
CA ARG A 442 -9.01 2.54 23.40
C ARG A 442 -8.46 3.97 23.51
N TRP A 443 -8.57 4.79 22.47
CA TRP A 443 -8.14 6.19 22.50
C TRP A 443 -9.06 7.09 23.37
N GLU A 444 -10.37 6.82 23.40
CA GLU A 444 -11.34 7.47 24.28
C GLU A 444 -11.12 7.10 25.76
N ASN A 445 -10.93 5.82 26.07
CA ASN A 445 -10.81 5.29 27.44
C ASN A 445 -9.36 5.22 27.96
N GLU A 446 -8.47 6.05 27.41
CA GLU A 446 -7.06 6.22 27.83
C GLU A 446 -6.23 4.92 27.86
N GLY A 447 -6.56 3.98 26.96
CA GLY A 447 -5.93 2.67 26.82
C GLY A 447 -6.73 1.53 27.46
N THR A 448 -7.81 1.82 28.19
CA THR A 448 -8.68 0.79 28.78
C THR A 448 -9.51 0.11 27.68
N PRO A 449 -9.47 -1.22 27.53
CA PRO A 449 -10.26 -1.92 26.52
C PRO A 449 -11.76 -1.84 26.81
N ASP A 450 -12.56 -1.53 25.78
CA ASP A 450 -14.02 -1.66 25.76
C ASP A 450 -14.43 -2.36 24.46
N GLU A 451 -14.02 -3.62 24.32
CA GLU A 451 -14.29 -4.42 23.12
C GLU A 451 -15.80 -4.69 22.95
N SER A 452 -16.56 -4.78 24.04
CA SER A 452 -18.03 -4.92 24.01
C SER A 452 -18.74 -3.65 23.51
N GLY A 453 -18.18 -2.47 23.77
CA GLY A 453 -18.58 -1.22 23.11
C GLY A 453 -18.18 -1.21 21.64
N ALA A 454 -16.93 -1.56 21.34
CA ALA A 454 -16.38 -1.50 19.98
C ALA A 454 -17.11 -2.43 19.01
N GLN A 455 -17.44 -3.65 19.44
CA GLN A 455 -18.22 -4.60 18.66
C GLN A 455 -19.64 -4.09 18.37
N ARG A 456 -20.27 -3.36 19.31
CA ARG A 456 -21.61 -2.78 19.10
C ARG A 456 -21.58 -1.62 18.12
N ASP A 457 -20.65 -0.68 18.28
CA ASP A 457 -20.49 0.45 17.37
C ASP A 457 -20.12 -0.04 15.95
N ALA A 458 -19.20 -1.01 15.86
CA ALA A 458 -18.81 -1.65 14.62
C ALA A 458 -19.99 -2.37 13.94
N ALA A 459 -20.81 -3.11 14.69
CA ALA A 459 -22.02 -3.74 14.16
C ALA A 459 -22.99 -2.69 13.60
N GLN A 460 -23.29 -1.62 14.35
CA GLN A 460 -24.18 -0.54 13.90
C GLN A 460 -23.68 0.15 12.63
N LEU A 461 -22.38 0.46 12.56
CA LEU A 461 -21.77 1.06 11.37
C LEU A 461 -21.79 0.11 10.17
N LEU A 462 -21.47 -1.18 10.38
CA LEU A 462 -21.50 -2.18 9.32
C LEU A 462 -22.91 -2.42 8.81
N ASP A 463 -23.91 -2.50 9.71
CA ASP A 463 -25.32 -2.62 9.33
C ASP A 463 -25.76 -1.39 8.51
N ALA A 464 -25.38 -0.17 8.93
CA ALA A 464 -25.68 1.05 8.18
C ALA A 464 -25.00 1.11 6.79
N ILE A 465 -23.75 0.65 6.67
CA ILE A 465 -23.02 0.58 5.39
C ILE A 465 -23.62 -0.51 4.49
N PHE A 466 -23.88 -1.71 5.00
CA PHE A 466 -24.35 -2.84 4.19
C PHE A 466 -25.84 -2.79 3.87
N ALA A 467 -26.67 -2.09 4.66
CA ALA A 467 -28.07 -1.81 4.32
C ALA A 467 -28.22 -0.83 3.15
N ASN A 468 -27.17 -0.07 2.80
CA ASN A 468 -27.20 0.92 1.73
C ASN A 468 -26.04 0.70 0.77
N ALA A 469 -26.29 0.01 -0.34
CA ALA A 469 -25.19 -0.40 -1.21
C ALA A 469 -24.46 0.77 -1.90
N ARG A 470 -25.06 1.96 -2.00
CA ARG A 470 -24.39 3.18 -2.46
C ARG A 470 -23.32 3.64 -1.44
N LEU A 471 -23.61 3.50 -0.15
CA LEU A 471 -22.62 3.71 0.92
C LEU A 471 -21.59 2.57 0.99
N ARG A 472 -21.99 1.33 0.71
CA ARG A 472 -21.07 0.18 0.60
C ARG A 472 -20.06 0.36 -0.54
N ASP A 473 -20.49 0.87 -1.69
CA ASP A 473 -19.60 1.13 -2.81
C ASP A 473 -18.61 2.26 -2.48
N LEU A 474 -19.13 3.35 -1.91
CA LEU A 474 -18.31 4.44 -1.36
C LEU A 474 -17.28 3.94 -0.33
N ALA A 475 -17.66 2.99 0.54
CA ALA A 475 -16.83 2.35 1.54
C ALA A 475 -15.72 1.43 0.97
N ARG A 476 -15.69 1.18 -0.35
CA ARG A 476 -14.58 0.45 -1.00
C ARG A 476 -13.30 1.27 -1.09
N ASN A 477 -13.40 2.60 -1.08
CA ASN A 477 -12.24 3.48 -0.98
C ASN A 477 -11.88 3.68 0.51
N PRO A 478 -10.66 3.32 0.97
CA PRO A 478 -10.30 3.37 2.39
C PRO A 478 -10.41 4.76 3.03
N PHE A 479 -10.13 5.83 2.27
CA PHE A 479 -10.32 7.20 2.74
C PHE A 479 -11.79 7.51 2.99
N LEU A 480 -12.67 7.16 2.05
CA LEU A 480 -14.11 7.43 2.15
C LEU A 480 -14.77 6.55 3.24
N LEU A 481 -14.33 5.30 3.40
CA LEU A 481 -14.72 4.45 4.54
C LEU A 481 -14.34 5.08 5.89
N SER A 482 -13.11 5.61 6.01
CA SER A 482 -12.69 6.29 7.24
C SER A 482 -13.54 7.52 7.54
N ALA A 483 -13.96 8.25 6.51
CA ALA A 483 -14.80 9.43 6.66
C ALA A 483 -16.25 9.07 7.02
N LEU A 484 -16.82 8.00 6.43
CA LEU A 484 -18.12 7.44 6.85
C LEU A 484 -18.09 7.02 8.34
N ALA A 485 -17.03 6.35 8.78
CA ALA A 485 -16.88 5.96 10.18
C ALA A 485 -16.88 7.17 11.13
N LEU A 486 -16.19 8.26 10.75
CA LEU A 486 -16.21 9.52 11.53
C LEU A 486 -17.58 10.18 11.57
N ILE A 487 -18.33 10.23 10.45
CA ILE A 487 -19.71 10.74 10.44
C ILE A 487 -20.57 9.91 11.38
N HIS A 488 -20.50 8.59 11.31
CA HIS A 488 -21.30 7.71 12.17
C HIS A 488 -21.01 7.93 13.66
N ARG A 489 -19.73 8.09 14.04
CA ARG A 489 -19.35 8.41 15.43
C ARG A 489 -19.80 9.80 15.89
N ALA A 490 -19.92 10.77 14.98
CA ALA A 490 -20.33 12.13 15.29
C ALA A 490 -21.86 12.32 15.32
N GLU A 491 -22.60 11.72 14.38
CA GLU A 491 -24.06 11.88 14.23
C GLU A 491 -24.90 10.71 14.75
N GLY A 492 -24.29 9.56 15.06
CA GLY A 492 -24.99 8.33 15.47
C GLY A 492 -25.78 7.65 14.34
N ARG A 493 -25.64 8.12 13.09
CA ARG A 493 -26.27 7.56 11.88
C ARG A 493 -25.48 7.96 10.65
N LEU A 494 -25.61 7.20 9.57
CA LEU A 494 -25.08 7.59 8.25
C LEU A 494 -26.11 8.39 7.42
N PRO A 495 -25.65 9.21 6.46
CA PRO A 495 -26.53 9.86 5.48
C PRO A 495 -27.16 8.82 4.53
N ARG A 496 -28.41 9.02 4.09
CA ARG A 496 -29.09 8.03 3.23
C ARG A 496 -28.63 8.07 1.77
N HIS A 497 -28.12 9.22 1.32
CA HIS A 497 -27.73 9.42 -0.08
C HIS A 497 -26.26 9.82 -0.18
N ARG A 498 -25.55 9.29 -1.18
CA ARG A 498 -24.11 9.57 -1.40
C ARG A 498 -23.81 11.07 -1.50
N VAL A 499 -24.72 11.87 -2.10
CA VAL A 499 -24.59 13.33 -2.19
C VAL A 499 -24.55 14.03 -0.83
N GLN A 500 -25.31 13.53 0.16
CA GLN A 500 -25.26 14.03 1.55
C GLN A 500 -23.93 13.69 2.22
N ALA A 501 -23.39 12.49 1.97
CA ALA A 501 -22.07 12.12 2.47
C ALA A 501 -20.97 13.01 1.86
N TYR A 502 -20.99 13.25 0.55
CA TYR A 502 -20.04 14.14 -0.12
C TYR A 502 -20.14 15.59 0.36
N GLU A 503 -21.35 16.12 0.57
CA GLU A 503 -21.54 17.44 1.16
C GLU A 503 -20.94 17.53 2.56
N ILE A 504 -21.28 16.59 3.45
CA ILE A 504 -20.77 16.56 4.81
C ILE A 504 -19.23 16.45 4.82
N PHE A 505 -18.64 15.66 3.92
CA PHE A 505 -17.18 15.60 3.75
C PHE A 505 -16.59 16.93 3.26
N ALA A 506 -17.15 17.54 2.22
CA ALA A 506 -16.65 18.77 1.62
C ALA A 506 -16.75 19.96 2.60
N TRP A 507 -17.87 20.05 3.33
CA TRP A 507 -18.07 21.00 4.43
C TRP A 507 -17.03 20.80 5.53
N THR A 508 -16.85 19.56 6.01
CA THR A 508 -15.90 19.22 7.07
C THR A 508 -14.44 19.53 6.71
N LEU A 509 -14.03 19.26 5.46
CA LEU A 509 -12.71 19.62 4.96
C LEU A 509 -12.51 21.14 5.01
N CYS A 510 -13.44 21.92 4.44
CA CYS A 510 -13.33 23.37 4.35
C CYS A 510 -13.36 24.07 5.73
N GLU A 511 -14.27 23.67 6.61
CA GLU A 511 -14.54 24.36 7.88
C GLU A 511 -13.75 23.79 9.06
N THR A 512 -13.69 22.48 9.23
CA THR A 512 -13.24 21.89 10.51
C THR A 512 -11.75 21.54 10.50
N TRP A 513 -11.16 21.20 9.35
CA TRP A 513 -9.73 20.85 9.26
C TRP A 513 -8.80 22.02 9.57
N GLY A 514 -9.16 23.23 9.13
CA GLY A 514 -8.42 24.46 9.44
C GLY A 514 -8.40 24.82 10.94
N GLN A 515 -9.36 24.34 11.73
CA GLN A 515 -9.40 24.59 13.18
C GLN A 515 -8.48 23.64 13.95
N ALA A 516 -8.46 22.35 13.61
CA ALA A 516 -7.72 21.33 14.35
C ALA A 516 -6.19 21.53 14.30
N ARG A 517 -5.65 22.08 13.20
CA ARG A 517 -4.22 22.39 13.09
C ARG A 517 -3.74 23.53 14.00
N ARG A 518 -4.62 24.46 14.40
CA ARG A 518 -4.28 25.55 15.33
C ARG A 518 -3.81 25.07 16.70
N VAL A 519 -4.19 23.85 17.11
CA VAL A 519 -3.78 23.25 18.39
C VAL A 519 -2.33 22.74 18.37
N VAL A 520 -1.72 22.58 17.18
CA VAL A 520 -0.40 21.96 17.02
C VAL A 520 0.71 22.97 16.68
N SER A 521 0.36 24.18 16.24
CA SER A 521 1.32 25.23 15.88
C SER A 521 1.07 26.52 16.67
N THR A 522 2.03 26.94 17.50
CA THR A 522 2.04 28.24 18.18
C THR A 522 2.38 29.38 17.21
N GLY A 523 1.46 29.64 16.26
CA GLY A 523 1.57 30.70 15.27
C GLY A 523 0.19 31.15 14.81
N ALA A 524 -0.08 32.46 14.86
CA ALA A 524 -1.39 33.02 14.58
C ALA A 524 -1.61 33.27 13.07
N PHE A 525 -2.33 32.38 12.39
CA PHE A 525 -2.78 32.56 11.00
C PHE A 525 -4.29 32.25 10.78
N THR A 526 -4.87 32.87 9.74
CA THR A 526 -6.32 33.00 9.49
C THR A 526 -6.64 32.91 7.97
N ARG A 527 -7.80 32.40 7.49
CA ARG A 527 -9.02 31.86 8.14
C ARG A 527 -9.36 30.47 7.56
N ASN A 528 -10.34 29.77 8.19
CA ASN A 528 -11.06 28.65 7.56
C ASN A 528 -11.52 29.01 6.13
N ILE A 529 -11.65 28.04 5.22
CA ILE A 529 -12.35 28.27 3.95
C ILE A 529 -13.84 28.12 4.24
N ARG A 530 -14.62 29.19 4.10
CA ARG A 530 -16.05 29.13 4.44
C ARG A 530 -16.80 28.35 3.37
N TYR A 531 -17.49 27.26 3.73
CA TYR A 531 -17.94 26.26 2.74
C TYR A 531 -18.89 26.85 1.69
N GLU A 532 -20.03 27.39 2.10
CA GLU A 532 -21.01 27.98 1.17
C GLU A 532 -20.49 29.29 0.57
N GLU A 533 -19.86 30.13 1.40
CA GLU A 533 -19.58 31.52 1.05
C GLU A 533 -18.28 31.70 0.25
N GLU A 534 -17.36 30.74 0.30
CA GLU A 534 -16.02 30.82 -0.30
C GLU A 534 -15.69 29.55 -1.10
N ALA A 535 -15.88 28.35 -0.54
CA ALA A 535 -15.52 27.09 -1.21
C ALA A 535 -16.41 26.80 -2.42
N VAL A 536 -17.74 26.78 -2.25
CA VAL A 536 -18.70 26.49 -3.33
C VAL A 536 -18.49 27.36 -4.58
N PRO A 537 -18.46 28.71 -4.51
CA PRO A 537 -18.26 29.52 -5.71
C PRO A 537 -16.86 29.36 -6.32
N VAL A 538 -15.80 29.36 -5.49
CA VAL A 538 -14.41 29.38 -5.99
C VAL A 538 -13.94 28.00 -6.46
N LEU A 539 -14.17 26.94 -5.67
CA LEU A 539 -13.88 25.57 -6.08
C LEU A 539 -14.88 25.06 -7.12
N GLY A 540 -16.12 25.53 -7.13
CA GLY A 540 -17.12 25.15 -8.13
C GLY A 540 -16.73 25.59 -9.54
N GLN A 541 -16.33 26.86 -9.71
CA GLN A 541 -15.84 27.32 -11.01
C GLN A 541 -14.53 26.64 -11.41
N LEU A 542 -13.60 26.42 -10.46
CA LEU A 542 -12.37 25.65 -10.72
C LEU A 542 -12.69 24.21 -11.17
N ALA A 543 -13.60 23.53 -10.47
CA ALA A 543 -14.01 22.17 -10.77
C ALA A 543 -14.65 22.05 -12.14
N LEU A 544 -15.55 22.98 -12.49
CA LEU A 544 -16.20 23.05 -13.81
C LEU A 544 -15.17 23.24 -14.93
N ARG A 545 -14.25 24.20 -14.80
CA ARG A 545 -13.21 24.45 -15.82
C ARG A 545 -12.23 23.27 -15.94
N LEU A 546 -11.87 22.62 -14.82
CA LEU A 546 -11.13 21.35 -14.85
C LEU A 546 -11.93 20.23 -15.53
N HIS A 547 -13.24 20.13 -15.26
CA HIS A 547 -14.08 19.08 -15.81
C HIS A 547 -14.31 19.25 -17.33
N GLN A 548 -14.40 20.49 -17.81
CA GLN A 548 -14.48 20.80 -19.25
C GLN A 548 -13.14 20.62 -19.98
N GLN A 549 -12.03 21.15 -19.44
CA GLN A 549 -10.80 21.34 -20.20
C GLN A 549 -9.69 20.32 -19.90
N TRP A 550 -9.80 19.59 -18.79
CA TRP A 550 -8.77 18.68 -18.30
C TRP A 550 -9.34 17.29 -17.98
N PRO A 551 -9.39 16.38 -18.98
CA PRO A 551 -9.92 15.02 -18.82
C PRO A 551 -9.40 14.26 -17.60
N ALA A 552 -8.12 14.39 -17.27
CA ALA A 552 -7.49 13.74 -16.11
C ALA A 552 -7.87 14.35 -14.73
N GLY A 553 -8.60 15.47 -14.69
CA GLY A 553 -8.90 16.20 -13.45
C GLY A 553 -7.69 16.88 -12.83
N VAL A 554 -6.72 17.29 -13.67
CA VAL A 554 -5.45 17.91 -13.29
C VAL A 554 -5.08 19.00 -14.30
N ALA A 555 -4.62 20.16 -13.84
CA ALA A 555 -4.20 21.26 -14.73
C ALA A 555 -3.00 22.06 -14.21
N PRO A 556 -2.28 22.79 -15.09
CA PRO A 556 -1.18 23.67 -14.74
C PRO A 556 -1.52 24.70 -13.66
N GLU A 557 -0.60 25.02 -12.75
CA GLU A 557 -0.81 25.97 -11.66
C GLU A 557 -1.16 27.37 -12.20
N ALA A 558 -0.58 27.77 -13.32
CA ALA A 558 -0.96 28.99 -14.03
C ALA A 558 -2.43 28.99 -14.50
N PHE A 559 -2.98 27.83 -14.88
CA PHE A 559 -4.42 27.68 -15.17
C PHE A 559 -5.24 27.76 -13.87
N ILE A 560 -4.81 27.06 -12.83
CA ILE A 560 -5.50 26.97 -11.53
C ILE A 560 -5.59 28.34 -10.88
N ILE A 561 -4.47 29.06 -10.78
CA ILE A 561 -4.41 30.43 -10.24
C ILE A 561 -5.25 31.37 -11.09
N ARG A 562 -5.20 31.28 -12.43
CA ARG A 562 -6.03 32.13 -13.29
C ARG A 562 -7.52 31.90 -13.04
N THR A 563 -7.98 30.65 -13.02
CA THR A 563 -9.40 30.34 -12.76
C THR A 563 -9.82 30.69 -11.33
N LEU A 564 -8.97 30.51 -10.32
CA LEU A 564 -9.21 31.00 -8.96
C LEU A 564 -9.27 32.53 -8.90
N THR A 565 -8.47 33.22 -9.73
CA THR A 565 -8.46 34.69 -9.83
C THR A 565 -9.76 35.20 -10.47
N GLU A 566 -10.18 34.61 -11.59
CA GLU A 566 -11.48 34.85 -12.24
C GLU A 566 -12.62 34.69 -11.22
N ALA A 567 -12.69 33.55 -10.51
CA ALA A 567 -13.71 33.28 -9.51
C ALA A 567 -13.75 34.30 -8.34
N ILE A 568 -12.59 34.77 -7.91
CA ILE A 568 -12.49 35.76 -6.81
C ILE A 568 -12.87 37.16 -7.30
N GLN A 569 -12.51 37.54 -8.53
CA GLN A 569 -12.94 38.80 -9.16
C GLN A 569 -14.46 38.85 -9.30
N GLU A 570 -15.07 37.84 -9.93
CA GLU A 570 -16.52 37.76 -10.15
C GLU A 570 -17.30 37.84 -8.82
N ARG A 571 -16.79 37.19 -7.77
CA ARG A 571 -17.42 37.17 -6.44
C ARG A 571 -17.29 38.46 -5.64
N LYS A 572 -16.19 39.21 -5.78
CA LYS A 572 -15.86 40.33 -4.86
C LYS A 572 -15.69 41.70 -5.52
N GLY A 573 -15.47 41.77 -6.83
CA GLY A 573 -15.05 42.98 -7.52
C GLY A 573 -13.65 43.48 -7.16
N GLU A 574 -12.75 42.59 -6.74
CA GLU A 574 -11.34 42.92 -6.46
C GLU A 574 -10.56 43.24 -7.74
N ASP A 575 -9.57 44.14 -7.66
CA ASP A 575 -8.66 44.44 -8.78
C ASP A 575 -7.81 43.22 -9.18
N GLY A 576 -7.38 43.17 -10.45
CA GLY A 576 -6.69 42.02 -11.04
C GLY A 576 -5.49 41.53 -10.22
N ALA A 577 -4.64 42.45 -9.78
CA ALA A 577 -3.45 42.12 -8.98
C ALA A 577 -3.77 41.73 -7.54
N GLU A 578 -4.93 42.14 -7.00
CA GLU A 578 -5.37 41.76 -5.65
C GLU A 578 -6.04 40.39 -5.64
N ALA A 579 -6.92 40.13 -6.62
CA ALA A 579 -7.54 38.83 -6.81
C ALA A 579 -6.51 37.72 -7.08
N GLU A 580 -5.42 37.99 -7.81
CA GLU A 580 -4.35 36.99 -8.01
C GLU A 580 -3.60 36.67 -6.71
N ARG A 581 -3.34 37.68 -5.87
CA ARG A 581 -2.77 37.45 -4.52
C ARG A 581 -3.73 36.63 -3.65
N ALA A 582 -5.02 36.93 -3.71
CA ALA A 582 -6.05 36.18 -3.01
C ALA A 582 -6.19 34.73 -3.54
N ALA A 583 -6.07 34.51 -4.84
CA ALA A 583 -6.09 33.19 -5.48
C ALA A 583 -4.89 32.34 -5.06
N ARG A 584 -3.69 32.91 -5.01
CA ARG A 584 -2.48 32.24 -4.50
C ARG A 584 -2.61 31.88 -3.02
N ALA A 585 -3.12 32.79 -2.19
CA ALA A 585 -3.39 32.52 -0.78
C ALA A 585 -4.51 31.48 -0.56
N PHE A 586 -5.51 31.45 -1.45
CA PHE A 586 -6.57 30.44 -1.45
C PHE A 586 -6.02 29.06 -1.85
N LEU A 587 -5.19 28.96 -2.89
CA LEU A 587 -4.55 27.71 -3.30
C LEU A 587 -3.65 27.14 -2.20
N GLU A 588 -2.89 27.99 -1.52
CA GLU A 588 -2.10 27.60 -0.34
C GLU A 588 -2.97 27.06 0.81
N ARG A 589 -4.10 27.72 1.15
CA ARG A 589 -5.07 27.21 2.14
C ARG A 589 -5.69 25.89 1.70
N ALA A 590 -6.23 25.83 0.48
CA ALA A 590 -6.91 24.67 -0.07
C ALA A 590 -5.98 23.45 -0.25
N GLY A 591 -4.71 23.70 -0.58
CA GLY A 591 -3.68 22.70 -0.81
C GLY A 591 -2.96 22.22 0.44
N ARG A 592 -2.46 23.14 1.28
CA ARG A 592 -1.62 22.80 2.44
C ARG A 592 -2.39 22.68 3.75
N GLU A 593 -3.45 23.46 3.96
CA GLU A 593 -4.18 23.50 5.24
C GLU A 593 -5.40 22.58 5.26
N VAL A 594 -6.22 22.65 4.20
CA VAL A 594 -7.48 21.92 4.03
C VAL A 594 -7.31 20.62 3.23
N GLN A 595 -6.30 20.53 2.36
CA GLN A 595 -5.99 19.38 1.50
C GLN A 595 -7.13 18.92 0.57
N ILE A 596 -8.01 19.83 0.15
CA ILE A 596 -9.10 19.53 -0.81
C ILE A 596 -8.63 19.65 -2.27
N LEU A 597 -7.60 20.46 -2.50
CA LEU A 597 -6.76 20.42 -3.70
C LEU A 597 -5.43 19.75 -3.35
N LEU A 598 -4.83 19.06 -4.31
CA LEU A 598 -3.49 18.49 -4.21
C LEU A 598 -2.71 18.74 -5.49
N GLU A 599 -1.41 18.95 -5.33
CA GLU A 599 -0.45 18.85 -6.42
C GLU A 599 -0.33 17.37 -6.86
N ARG A 600 -0.19 17.15 -8.16
CA ARG A 600 -0.24 15.88 -8.91
C ARG A 600 0.86 15.87 -10.01
N GLY A 601 2.04 16.36 -9.65
CA GLY A 601 3.19 16.75 -10.53
C GLY A 601 3.45 18.26 -10.45
N ALA A 602 4.62 18.80 -10.89
CA ALA A 602 4.88 20.26 -10.76
C ALA A 602 3.74 21.08 -11.27
N GLY A 603 3.28 21.99 -10.41
CA GLY A 603 2.26 22.93 -10.73
C GLY A 603 1.17 22.24 -11.54
N GLN A 604 0.80 21.01 -11.19
CA GLN A 604 -0.27 20.24 -11.80
C GLN A 604 -1.22 19.99 -10.66
N TRP A 605 -2.25 20.81 -10.51
CA TRP A 605 -3.17 20.69 -9.38
C TRP A 605 -4.48 20.06 -9.81
N GLY A 606 -5.10 19.33 -8.89
CA GLY A 606 -6.45 18.81 -9.03
C GLY A 606 -7.06 18.59 -7.65
N PHE A 607 -8.31 18.14 -7.59
CA PHE A 607 -8.95 17.81 -6.32
C PHE A 607 -8.27 16.61 -5.63
N ILE A 608 -8.47 16.44 -4.33
CA ILE A 608 -7.97 15.27 -3.58
C ILE A 608 -8.52 13.95 -4.16
N HIS A 609 -9.78 13.93 -4.60
CA HIS A 609 -10.41 12.83 -5.34
C HIS A 609 -11.21 13.37 -6.52
N LEU A 610 -11.39 12.59 -7.60
CA LEU A 610 -12.20 12.99 -8.76
C LEU A 610 -13.64 13.33 -8.34
N THR A 611 -14.22 12.55 -7.44
CA THR A 611 -15.58 12.77 -6.93
C THR A 611 -15.79 14.10 -6.22
N PHE A 612 -14.75 14.71 -5.62
CA PHE A 612 -14.88 16.08 -5.12
C PHE A 612 -14.91 17.10 -6.28
N GLN A 613 -14.15 16.87 -7.35
CA GLN A 613 -14.28 17.70 -8.56
C GLN A 613 -15.68 17.55 -9.17
N GLU A 614 -16.22 16.34 -9.29
CA GLU A 614 -17.56 16.11 -9.83
C GLU A 614 -18.64 16.76 -8.96
N PHE A 615 -18.52 16.61 -7.64
CA PHE A 615 -19.39 17.26 -6.65
C PHE A 615 -19.32 18.79 -6.72
N PHE A 616 -18.13 19.40 -6.67
CA PHE A 616 -18.00 20.86 -6.77
C PHE A 616 -18.43 21.39 -8.15
N THR A 617 -18.25 20.63 -9.23
CA THR A 617 -18.79 20.99 -10.55
C THR A 617 -20.31 21.07 -10.49
N ALA A 618 -20.97 20.05 -9.94
CA ALA A 618 -22.42 19.99 -9.81
C ALA A 618 -22.98 21.11 -8.92
N VAL A 619 -22.39 21.31 -7.73
CA VAL A 619 -22.84 22.34 -6.77
C VAL A 619 -22.53 23.76 -7.27
N GLY A 620 -21.39 23.96 -7.96
CA GLY A 620 -21.03 25.22 -8.60
C GLY A 620 -22.03 25.62 -9.69
N LEU A 621 -22.37 24.70 -10.59
CA LEU A 621 -23.39 24.90 -11.63
C LEU A 621 -24.78 25.22 -11.05
N LEU A 622 -25.15 24.59 -9.92
CA LEU A 622 -26.41 24.89 -9.21
C LEU A 622 -26.39 26.24 -8.50
N SER A 623 -25.21 26.69 -8.05
CA SER A 623 -25.03 28.01 -7.42
C SER A 623 -24.99 29.14 -8.45
N ALA A 624 -24.57 28.87 -9.68
CA ALA A 624 -24.57 29.82 -10.81
C ALA A 624 -25.90 29.82 -11.61
N GLU A 625 -26.84 28.93 -11.28
CA GLU A 625 -28.09 28.68 -12.03
C GLU A 625 -27.90 28.17 -13.48
N GLU A 626 -26.69 27.70 -13.82
CA GLU A 626 -26.30 27.18 -15.15
C GLU A 626 -26.50 25.66 -15.33
N PHE A 627 -26.82 24.94 -14.25
CA PHE A 627 -26.92 23.47 -14.24
C PHE A 627 -27.82 22.91 -15.35
N ASP A 628 -29.01 23.48 -15.55
CA ASP A 628 -29.97 23.00 -16.54
C ASP A 628 -29.42 23.07 -17.97
N SER A 629 -28.73 24.14 -18.35
CA SER A 629 -28.15 24.29 -19.69
C SER A 629 -27.01 23.29 -19.93
N VAL A 630 -26.04 23.24 -19.02
CA VAL A 630 -24.83 22.42 -19.16
C VAL A 630 -25.16 20.93 -19.07
N ALA A 631 -26.11 20.53 -18.22
CA ALA A 631 -26.55 19.15 -18.11
C ALA A 631 -27.34 18.66 -19.34
N PHE A 632 -28.04 19.54 -20.07
CA PHE A 632 -28.68 19.16 -21.34
C PHE A 632 -27.71 19.18 -22.53
N GLU A 633 -26.64 19.97 -22.49
CA GLU A 633 -25.53 19.94 -23.47
C GLU A 633 -24.76 18.61 -23.39
N HIS A 634 -24.45 18.15 -22.18
CA HIS A 634 -23.66 16.93 -21.94
C HIS A 634 -24.49 15.72 -21.51
N LEU A 635 -25.79 15.69 -21.81
CA LEU A 635 -26.77 14.75 -21.22
C LEU A 635 -26.40 13.26 -21.36
N PHE A 636 -25.72 12.88 -22.45
CA PHE A 636 -25.30 11.50 -22.71
C PHE A 636 -23.79 11.33 -22.80
N ASP A 637 -23.01 12.28 -22.27
CA ASP A 637 -21.57 12.14 -22.10
C ASP A 637 -21.29 11.37 -20.79
N PRO A 638 -20.69 10.17 -20.84
CA PRO A 638 -20.39 9.37 -19.64
C PRO A 638 -19.53 10.11 -18.61
N ARG A 639 -18.71 11.09 -19.04
CA ARG A 639 -17.90 11.91 -18.15
C ARG A 639 -18.75 12.80 -17.24
N TRP A 640 -19.88 13.29 -17.75
CA TRP A 640 -20.77 14.19 -17.04
C TRP A 640 -21.89 13.47 -16.29
N GLU A 641 -22.09 12.17 -16.49
CA GLU A 641 -23.16 11.41 -15.84
C GLU A 641 -23.15 11.60 -14.32
N GLU A 642 -21.99 11.45 -13.66
CA GLU A 642 -21.88 11.61 -12.21
C GLU A 642 -22.11 13.06 -11.77
N VAL A 643 -21.68 14.06 -12.55
CA VAL A 643 -21.97 15.48 -12.28
C VAL A 643 -23.47 15.76 -12.33
N ILE A 644 -24.18 15.25 -13.35
CA ILE A 644 -25.62 15.44 -13.52
C ILE A 644 -26.37 14.70 -12.40
N ARG A 645 -25.95 13.47 -12.06
CA ARG A 645 -26.52 12.68 -10.96
C ARG A 645 -26.34 13.36 -9.60
N LEU A 646 -25.12 13.78 -9.27
CA LEU A 646 -24.85 14.53 -8.03
C LEU A 646 -25.62 15.85 -7.98
N GLY A 647 -25.74 16.57 -9.10
CA GLY A 647 -26.49 17.82 -9.18
C GLY A 647 -27.99 17.63 -8.94
N VAL A 648 -28.62 16.64 -9.59
CA VAL A 648 -30.03 16.34 -9.33
C VAL A 648 -30.25 15.89 -7.89
N GLY A 649 -29.37 15.05 -7.34
CA GLY A 649 -29.39 14.67 -5.92
C GLY A 649 -29.27 15.87 -4.98
N TYR A 650 -28.34 16.79 -5.24
CA TYR A 650 -28.13 17.99 -4.42
C TYR A 650 -29.30 18.96 -4.51
N MET A 651 -29.81 19.20 -5.72
CA MET A 651 -31.00 20.02 -5.98
C MET A 651 -32.23 19.47 -5.22
N ALA A 652 -32.45 18.16 -5.27
CA ALA A 652 -33.60 17.52 -4.63
C ALA A 652 -33.47 17.45 -3.11
N LEU A 653 -32.35 16.92 -2.59
CA LEU A 653 -32.20 16.52 -1.19
C LEU A 653 -31.60 17.60 -0.28
N ILE A 654 -30.68 18.41 -0.81
CA ILE A 654 -29.94 19.42 -0.03
C ILE A 654 -30.62 20.78 -0.15
N GLN A 655 -30.76 21.29 -1.38
CA GLN A 655 -31.47 22.55 -1.65
C GLN A 655 -33.00 22.43 -1.44
N LYS A 656 -33.52 21.20 -1.28
CA LYS A 656 -34.96 20.89 -1.11
C LYS A 656 -35.83 21.41 -2.26
N ARG A 657 -35.27 21.55 -3.47
CA ARG A 657 -35.94 22.05 -4.68
C ARG A 657 -36.61 20.91 -5.47
N ALA A 658 -37.45 20.13 -4.78
CA ALA A 658 -38.15 18.95 -5.33
C ALA A 658 -38.80 19.21 -6.71
N SER A 659 -39.53 20.31 -6.85
CA SER A 659 -40.24 20.69 -8.07
C SER A 659 -39.32 21.07 -9.24
N ALA A 660 -38.07 21.47 -8.96
CA ALA A 660 -37.07 21.73 -10.01
C ALA A 660 -36.49 20.41 -10.51
N ALA A 661 -36.07 19.53 -9.60
CA ALA A 661 -35.59 18.18 -9.93
C ALA A 661 -36.66 17.38 -10.71
N GLN A 662 -37.93 17.45 -10.31
CA GLN A 662 -39.05 16.84 -11.03
C GLN A 662 -39.15 17.34 -12.49
N LYS A 663 -39.06 18.65 -12.71
CA LYS A 663 -39.11 19.26 -14.05
C LYS A 663 -37.91 18.84 -14.89
N PHE A 664 -36.71 18.82 -14.31
CA PHE A 664 -35.48 18.41 -14.96
C PHE A 664 -35.58 16.95 -15.43
N ILE A 665 -35.88 16.02 -14.51
CA ILE A 665 -35.96 14.57 -14.82
C ILE A 665 -37.05 14.28 -15.84
N ARG A 666 -38.22 14.94 -15.78
CA ARG A 666 -39.25 14.78 -16.82
C ARG A 666 -38.77 15.25 -18.19
N ARG A 667 -38.07 16.40 -18.27
CA ARG A 667 -37.47 16.87 -19.53
C ARG A 667 -36.44 15.88 -20.08
N VAL A 668 -35.65 15.25 -19.20
CA VAL A 668 -34.71 14.18 -19.59
C VAL A 668 -35.49 13.00 -20.17
N LEU A 669 -36.48 12.46 -19.44
CA LEU A 669 -37.30 11.32 -19.89
C LEU A 669 -37.94 11.57 -21.28
N THR A 670 -38.41 12.79 -21.54
CA THR A 670 -39.03 13.18 -22.82
C THR A 670 -38.06 13.67 -23.89
N TYR A 671 -36.74 13.61 -23.65
CA TYR A 671 -35.74 14.13 -24.59
C TYR A 671 -35.67 13.26 -25.85
N ASP A 672 -35.92 13.86 -27.02
CA ASP A 672 -35.87 13.14 -28.30
C ASP A 672 -34.43 13.11 -28.85
N SER A 673 -33.78 11.95 -28.70
CA SER A 673 -32.40 11.75 -29.13
C SER A 673 -32.19 11.75 -30.65
N ARG A 674 -33.26 11.80 -31.46
CA ARG A 674 -33.19 11.72 -32.95
C ARG A 674 -32.39 12.85 -33.62
N GLY A 675 -32.02 13.90 -32.90
CA GLY A 675 -31.15 14.98 -33.39
C GLY A 675 -29.66 14.88 -33.05
N ALA A 676 -29.26 13.99 -32.13
CA ALA A 676 -27.90 13.97 -31.56
C ALA A 676 -27.27 12.58 -31.60
N GLN A 677 -26.31 12.40 -32.53
CA GLN A 677 -25.55 11.17 -32.83
C GLN A 677 -26.38 9.98 -33.35
N GLN A 678 -26.14 9.59 -34.61
CA GLN A 678 -26.87 8.52 -35.30
C GLN A 678 -26.59 7.09 -34.78
N ASP A 679 -25.56 6.90 -33.96
CA ASP A 679 -25.10 5.59 -33.46
C ASP A 679 -25.44 5.31 -31.98
N ALA A 680 -26.23 6.17 -31.32
CA ALA A 680 -26.58 5.99 -29.91
C ALA A 680 -27.62 4.86 -29.68
N PRO A 681 -27.44 3.97 -28.67
CA PRO A 681 -28.42 2.95 -28.33
C PRO A 681 -29.81 3.55 -28.00
N PRO A 682 -30.91 2.91 -28.43
CA PRO A 682 -32.26 3.40 -28.13
C PRO A 682 -32.51 3.57 -26.63
N GLY A 683 -33.12 4.68 -26.24
CA GLY A 683 -33.65 4.88 -24.89
C GLY A 683 -32.65 5.27 -23.80
N ARG A 684 -31.46 5.81 -24.14
CA ARG A 684 -30.50 6.38 -23.15
C ARG A 684 -31.15 7.37 -22.17
N GLN A 685 -32.16 8.10 -22.62
CA GLN A 685 -32.93 9.01 -21.77
C GLN A 685 -33.73 8.30 -20.67
N VAL A 686 -34.19 7.06 -20.92
CA VAL A 686 -34.85 6.22 -19.91
C VAL A 686 -33.83 5.76 -18.88
N TYR A 687 -32.70 5.20 -19.33
CA TYR A 687 -31.56 4.80 -18.48
C TYR A 687 -31.17 5.93 -17.51
N LEU A 688 -30.88 7.12 -18.04
CA LEU A 688 -30.46 8.24 -17.22
C LEU A 688 -31.60 8.74 -16.31
N SER A 689 -32.83 8.86 -16.81
CA SER A 689 -33.96 9.30 -15.97
C SER A 689 -34.21 8.39 -14.77
N ALA A 690 -33.94 7.08 -14.89
CA ALA A 690 -34.05 6.12 -13.80
C ALA A 690 -32.93 6.29 -12.76
N LEU A 691 -31.69 6.52 -13.19
CA LEU A 691 -30.58 6.86 -12.30
C LEU A 691 -30.85 8.17 -11.55
N LEU A 692 -31.29 9.22 -12.26
CA LEU A 692 -31.62 10.51 -11.66
C LEU A 692 -32.82 10.42 -10.70
N ALA A 693 -33.81 9.59 -11.01
CA ALA A 693 -34.91 9.30 -10.09
C ALA A 693 -34.43 8.62 -8.80
N SER A 694 -33.48 7.69 -8.95
CA SER A 694 -32.84 7.00 -7.83
C SER A 694 -31.93 7.92 -6.99
N GLU A 695 -31.28 8.94 -7.58
CA GLU A 695 -30.57 9.97 -6.81
C GLU A 695 -31.50 10.87 -5.98
N ALA A 696 -32.64 11.28 -6.55
CA ALA A 696 -33.59 12.17 -5.89
C ALA A 696 -34.49 11.46 -4.85
N GLY A 697 -34.68 10.14 -4.98
CA GLY A 697 -35.42 9.30 -4.04
C GLY A 697 -36.89 9.68 -3.86
N ASP A 698 -37.40 9.46 -2.65
CA ASP A 698 -38.81 9.71 -2.26
C ASP A 698 -39.24 11.18 -2.31
N ILE A 699 -38.34 12.13 -2.56
CA ILE A 699 -38.68 13.53 -2.81
C ILE A 699 -39.42 13.69 -4.16
N LEU A 700 -39.25 12.74 -5.10
CA LEU A 700 -40.00 12.76 -6.35
C LEU A 700 -41.46 12.29 -6.16
N PRO A 701 -42.44 12.99 -6.77
CA PRO A 701 -43.83 12.57 -6.70
C PRO A 701 -44.03 11.13 -7.21
N PRO A 702 -44.82 10.28 -6.52
CA PRO A 702 -45.05 8.89 -6.93
C PRO A 702 -45.55 8.73 -8.37
N SER A 703 -46.27 9.71 -8.90
CA SER A 703 -46.72 9.72 -10.30
C SER A 703 -45.57 9.79 -11.31
N LEU A 704 -44.51 10.55 -11.04
CA LEU A 704 -43.31 10.59 -11.89
C LEU A 704 -42.44 9.33 -11.68
N GLN A 705 -42.35 8.82 -10.44
CA GLN A 705 -41.67 7.54 -10.19
C GLN A 705 -42.29 6.41 -11.03
N VAL A 706 -43.62 6.32 -11.06
CA VAL A 706 -44.39 5.34 -11.87
C VAL A 706 -44.21 5.58 -13.37
N GLU A 707 -44.23 6.84 -13.83
CA GLU A 707 -43.98 7.22 -15.23
C GLU A 707 -42.61 6.71 -15.72
N ILE A 708 -41.55 6.90 -14.91
CA ILE A 708 -40.19 6.44 -15.22
C ILE A 708 -40.08 4.91 -15.09
N ALA A 709 -40.66 4.30 -14.05
CA ALA A 709 -40.62 2.86 -13.86
C ALA A 709 -41.27 2.09 -15.03
N ARG A 710 -42.37 2.61 -15.58
CA ARG A 710 -43.02 2.06 -16.79
C ARG A 710 -42.15 2.22 -18.03
N ALA A 711 -41.49 3.37 -18.18
CA ALA A 711 -40.53 3.59 -19.26
C ALA A 711 -39.37 2.58 -19.17
N VAL A 712 -38.84 2.33 -17.97
CA VAL A 712 -37.79 1.32 -17.70
C VAL A 712 -38.26 -0.10 -18.03
N ALA A 713 -39.45 -0.50 -17.58
CA ALA A 713 -40.02 -1.82 -17.87
C ALA A 713 -40.15 -2.08 -19.39
N SER A 714 -40.66 -1.09 -20.13
CA SER A 714 -40.73 -1.13 -21.59
C SER A 714 -39.33 -1.12 -22.25
N TRP A 715 -38.40 -0.30 -21.75
CA TRP A 715 -37.04 -0.18 -22.27
C TRP A 715 -36.27 -1.49 -22.18
N ILE A 716 -36.33 -2.19 -21.04
CA ILE A 716 -35.68 -3.51 -20.82
C ILE A 716 -36.10 -4.54 -21.88
N ARG A 717 -37.33 -4.47 -22.40
CA ARG A 717 -37.82 -5.37 -23.47
C ARG A 717 -37.30 -5.02 -24.87
N THR A 718 -36.67 -3.86 -25.05
CA THR A 718 -36.23 -3.34 -26.37
C THR A 718 -34.71 -3.22 -26.52
N VAL A 719 -33.93 -3.40 -25.46
CA VAL A 719 -32.46 -3.33 -25.48
C VAL A 719 -31.79 -4.66 -25.15
N PRO A 720 -30.53 -4.88 -25.59
CA PRO A 720 -29.74 -6.03 -25.17
C PRO A 720 -29.56 -6.13 -23.64
N GLU A 721 -29.54 -7.35 -23.13
CA GLU A 721 -29.34 -7.65 -21.71
C GLU A 721 -28.03 -7.03 -21.15
N THR A 722 -27.00 -6.90 -21.99
CA THR A 722 -25.72 -6.27 -21.64
C THR A 722 -25.85 -4.79 -21.24
N LEU A 723 -26.90 -4.10 -21.69
CA LEU A 723 -27.21 -2.71 -21.29
C LEU A 723 -28.24 -2.66 -20.14
N ALA A 724 -29.18 -3.60 -20.10
CA ALA A 724 -30.21 -3.64 -19.07
C ALA A 724 -29.69 -4.14 -17.70
N ILE A 725 -28.83 -5.17 -17.68
CA ILE A 725 -28.33 -5.78 -16.44
C ILE A 725 -27.56 -4.79 -15.55
N PRO A 726 -26.62 -3.96 -16.06
CA PRO A 726 -25.91 -3.00 -15.22
C PRO A 726 -26.85 -2.00 -14.53
N LEU A 727 -27.78 -1.40 -15.30
CA LEU A 727 -28.79 -0.48 -14.76
C LEU A 727 -29.65 -1.17 -13.69
N LEU A 728 -30.18 -2.36 -14.00
CA LEU A 728 -31.02 -3.11 -13.08
C LEU A 728 -30.28 -3.49 -11.80
N ARG A 729 -29.00 -3.87 -11.89
CA ARG A 729 -28.16 -4.17 -10.72
C ARG A 729 -27.92 -2.94 -9.85
N GLU A 730 -27.77 -1.76 -10.44
CA GLU A 730 -27.63 -0.51 -9.70
C GLU A 730 -28.96 -0.09 -9.04
N LEU A 731 -30.06 -0.14 -9.79
CA LEU A 731 -31.39 0.26 -9.31
C LEU A 731 -31.97 -0.71 -8.27
N ALA A 732 -31.66 -2.02 -8.36
CA ALA A 732 -32.02 -3.05 -7.37
C ALA A 732 -31.58 -2.73 -5.94
N LEU A 733 -30.59 -1.84 -5.79
CA LEU A 733 -30.01 -1.42 -4.52
C LEU A 733 -30.74 -0.22 -3.89
N THR A 734 -31.89 0.17 -4.45
CA THR A 734 -32.55 1.44 -4.17
C THR A 734 -34.06 1.25 -4.07
N GLU A 735 -34.76 2.10 -3.31
CA GLU A 735 -36.21 2.01 -3.08
C GLU A 735 -37.03 2.10 -4.38
N PHE A 736 -36.43 2.67 -5.45
CA PHE A 736 -37.00 2.72 -6.80
C PHE A 736 -37.17 1.34 -7.46
N SER A 737 -36.44 0.31 -7.01
CA SER A 737 -36.53 -1.07 -7.51
C SER A 737 -37.94 -1.65 -7.42
N GLU A 738 -38.66 -1.40 -6.32
CA GLU A 738 -40.03 -1.88 -6.13
C GLU A 738 -41.02 -1.22 -7.10
N ARG A 739 -40.76 0.02 -7.54
CA ARG A 739 -41.57 0.69 -8.58
C ARG A 739 -41.38 0.04 -9.95
N ILE A 740 -40.14 -0.29 -10.29
CA ILE A 740 -39.83 -1.04 -11.52
C ILE A 740 -40.46 -2.43 -11.44
N LEU A 741 -40.39 -3.09 -10.29
CA LEU A 741 -41.00 -4.39 -10.05
C LEU A 741 -42.52 -4.37 -10.22
N ASP A 742 -43.22 -3.36 -9.69
CA ASP A 742 -44.66 -3.20 -9.86
C ASP A 742 -45.06 -3.16 -11.34
N GLU A 743 -44.36 -2.36 -12.15
CA GLU A 743 -44.64 -2.23 -13.60
C GLU A 743 -44.23 -3.49 -14.38
N VAL A 744 -43.07 -4.10 -14.06
CA VAL A 744 -42.62 -5.37 -14.65
C VAL A 744 -43.64 -6.49 -14.38
N LEU A 745 -44.12 -6.64 -13.15
CA LEU A 745 -45.12 -7.66 -12.78
C LEU A 745 -46.48 -7.40 -13.44
N SER A 746 -46.88 -6.13 -13.56
CA SER A 746 -48.10 -5.72 -14.27
C SER A 746 -48.07 -6.17 -15.74
N GLU A 747 -47.00 -5.81 -16.46
CA GLU A 747 -46.83 -6.20 -17.87
C GLU A 747 -46.73 -7.71 -18.07
N LEU A 748 -46.05 -8.44 -17.17
CA LEU A 748 -45.76 -9.88 -17.31
C LEU A 748 -47.01 -10.75 -17.52
N SER A 749 -48.14 -10.35 -16.93
CA SER A 749 -49.44 -11.00 -17.13
C SER A 749 -49.98 -10.92 -18.56
N SER A 750 -49.60 -9.88 -19.31
CA SER A 750 -50.06 -9.57 -20.67
C SER A 750 -49.11 -10.03 -21.78
N LEU A 751 -47.86 -10.37 -21.43
CA LEU A 751 -46.81 -10.76 -22.39
C LEU A 751 -46.93 -12.23 -22.80
N GLY A 752 -46.64 -12.52 -24.08
CA GLY A 752 -46.52 -13.87 -24.60
C GLY A 752 -45.25 -14.59 -24.08
N PRO A 753 -45.18 -15.93 -24.14
CA PRO A 753 -44.08 -16.70 -23.54
C PRO A 753 -42.67 -16.28 -23.95
N LEU A 754 -42.46 -15.87 -25.21
CA LEU A 754 -41.16 -15.41 -25.69
C LEU A 754 -40.80 -14.01 -25.17
N ASP A 755 -41.78 -13.10 -25.11
CA ASP A 755 -41.59 -11.70 -24.70
C ASP A 755 -41.40 -11.53 -23.18
N ARG A 756 -41.70 -12.57 -22.39
CA ARG A 756 -41.49 -12.59 -20.93
C ARG A 756 -40.02 -12.67 -20.52
N GLY A 757 -39.11 -13.08 -21.42
CA GLY A 757 -37.70 -13.32 -21.09
C GLY A 757 -36.98 -12.13 -20.40
N PRO A 758 -36.97 -10.93 -21.00
CA PRO A 758 -36.34 -9.76 -20.38
C PRO A 758 -37.00 -9.34 -19.06
N ALA A 759 -38.31 -9.54 -18.92
CA ALA A 759 -39.04 -9.27 -17.67
C ALA A 759 -38.65 -10.25 -16.56
N ILE A 760 -38.54 -11.54 -16.87
CA ILE A 760 -38.08 -12.60 -15.94
C ILE A 760 -36.62 -12.39 -15.53
N LEU A 761 -35.78 -11.95 -16.46
CA LEU A 761 -34.40 -11.55 -16.15
C LEU A 761 -34.37 -10.34 -15.20
N ALA A 762 -35.22 -9.33 -15.42
CA ALA A 762 -35.34 -8.19 -14.51
C ALA A 762 -35.78 -8.62 -13.11
N LEU A 763 -36.73 -9.55 -12.98
CA LEU A 763 -37.08 -10.16 -11.69
C LEU A 763 -35.84 -10.78 -11.00
N GLY A 764 -35.07 -11.59 -11.75
CA GLY A 764 -33.85 -12.24 -11.25
C GLY A 764 -32.77 -11.27 -10.75
N VAL A 765 -32.69 -10.07 -11.34
CA VAL A 765 -31.74 -9.01 -10.95
C VAL A 765 -32.28 -8.12 -9.81
N LEU A 766 -33.58 -7.80 -9.78
CA LEU A 766 -34.19 -6.91 -8.77
C LEU A 766 -34.34 -7.54 -7.37
N ARG A 767 -34.39 -8.88 -7.28
CA ARG A 767 -34.08 -9.66 -6.05
C ARG A 767 -34.92 -9.46 -4.78
N SER A 768 -35.99 -8.67 -4.79
CA SER A 768 -36.88 -8.56 -3.63
C SER A 768 -37.69 -9.84 -3.37
N ASP A 769 -38.28 -9.98 -2.18
CA ASP A 769 -39.06 -11.18 -1.83
C ASP A 769 -40.31 -11.36 -2.71
N ARG A 770 -40.91 -10.25 -3.18
CA ARG A 770 -41.99 -10.28 -4.18
C ARG A 770 -41.49 -10.79 -5.53
N SER A 771 -40.27 -10.41 -5.93
CA SER A 771 -39.63 -10.93 -7.13
C SER A 771 -39.33 -12.44 -7.02
N ARG A 772 -38.80 -12.89 -5.87
CA ARG A 772 -38.61 -14.32 -5.57
C ARG A 772 -39.92 -15.09 -5.62
N GLU A 773 -40.99 -14.57 -5.03
CA GLU A 773 -42.31 -15.19 -5.07
C GLU A 773 -42.86 -15.30 -6.51
N ALA A 774 -42.65 -14.25 -7.34
CA ALA A 774 -43.01 -14.28 -8.76
C ALA A 774 -42.20 -15.32 -9.55
N LEU A 775 -40.89 -15.39 -9.35
CA LEU A 775 -40.02 -16.42 -9.96
C LEU A 775 -40.43 -17.84 -9.52
N ARG A 776 -40.77 -18.04 -8.24
CA ARG A 776 -41.28 -19.32 -7.70
C ARG A 776 -42.63 -19.74 -8.30
N LYS A 777 -43.48 -18.77 -8.68
CA LYS A 777 -44.73 -19.03 -9.42
C LYS A 777 -44.43 -19.39 -10.88
N LEU A 778 -43.59 -18.60 -11.56
CA LEU A 778 -43.21 -18.81 -12.95
C LEU A 778 -42.37 -20.08 -13.18
N ALA A 779 -41.64 -20.55 -12.16
CA ALA A 779 -40.98 -21.86 -12.17
C ALA A 779 -41.96 -23.05 -12.31
N ARG A 780 -43.27 -22.81 -12.21
CA ARG A 780 -44.35 -23.78 -12.41
C ARG A 780 -45.28 -23.40 -13.59
N ASP A 781 -44.87 -22.45 -14.43
CA ASP A 781 -45.64 -22.05 -15.62
C ASP A 781 -45.76 -23.25 -16.59
N PRO A 782 -46.94 -23.48 -17.21
CA PRO A 782 -47.11 -24.57 -18.19
C PRO A 782 -46.11 -24.51 -19.36
N ASP A 783 -45.66 -23.32 -19.76
CA ASP A 783 -44.72 -23.14 -20.86
C ASP A 783 -43.26 -23.40 -20.42
N SER A 784 -42.57 -24.32 -21.10
CA SER A 784 -41.19 -24.69 -20.76
C SER A 784 -40.15 -23.66 -21.17
N ALA A 785 -40.44 -22.76 -22.12
CA ALA A 785 -39.58 -21.63 -22.43
C ALA A 785 -39.57 -20.62 -21.26
N VAL A 786 -40.74 -20.36 -20.65
CA VAL A 786 -40.86 -19.52 -19.45
C VAL A 786 -40.07 -20.11 -18.29
N ARG A 787 -40.22 -21.41 -18.01
CA ARG A 787 -39.46 -22.08 -16.93
C ARG A 787 -37.95 -22.07 -17.16
N ALA A 788 -37.49 -22.22 -18.40
CA ALA A 788 -36.06 -22.10 -18.74
C ALA A 788 -35.54 -20.65 -18.55
N GLN A 789 -36.33 -19.63 -18.89
CA GLN A 789 -36.00 -18.23 -18.64
C GLN A 789 -35.92 -17.93 -17.13
N VAL A 790 -36.76 -18.54 -16.28
CA VAL A 790 -36.69 -18.39 -14.81
C VAL A 790 -35.35 -18.88 -14.27
N ALA A 791 -34.88 -20.05 -14.71
CA ALA A 791 -33.55 -20.54 -14.34
C ALA A 791 -32.45 -19.54 -14.75
N THR A 792 -32.46 -19.05 -16.00
CA THR A 792 -31.49 -18.05 -16.48
C THR A 792 -31.54 -16.75 -15.66
N GLY A 793 -32.73 -16.22 -15.36
CA GLY A 793 -32.89 -15.01 -14.55
C GLY A 793 -32.34 -15.16 -13.14
N VAL A 794 -32.62 -16.28 -12.48
CA VAL A 794 -32.09 -16.60 -11.14
C VAL A 794 -30.56 -16.65 -11.15
N VAL A 795 -29.95 -17.21 -12.19
CA VAL A 795 -28.47 -17.26 -12.36
C VAL A 795 -27.87 -15.88 -12.63
N THR A 796 -28.47 -15.09 -13.53
CA THR A 796 -28.01 -13.73 -13.89
C THR A 796 -28.05 -12.78 -12.69
N GLY A 797 -28.93 -13.03 -11.71
CA GLY A 797 -28.93 -12.35 -10.42
C GLY A 797 -27.62 -12.52 -9.63
N GLY A 798 -27.02 -13.71 -9.62
CA GLY A 798 -25.79 -14.05 -8.89
C GLY A 798 -26.01 -14.62 -7.48
N ASP A 799 -25.06 -14.39 -6.56
CA ASP A 799 -25.08 -14.87 -5.17
C ASP A 799 -25.79 -13.85 -4.23
N PRO A 800 -26.61 -14.25 -3.24
CA PRO A 800 -27.18 -15.59 -3.05
C PRO A 800 -28.29 -15.87 -4.07
N MET A 801 -28.27 -17.08 -4.61
CA MET A 801 -29.25 -17.58 -5.60
C MET A 801 -30.46 -18.20 -4.91
N ASP A 802 -31.63 -18.20 -5.57
CA ASP A 802 -32.80 -18.94 -5.09
C ASP A 802 -32.64 -20.43 -5.40
N TRP A 803 -31.86 -21.11 -4.56
CA TRP A 803 -31.53 -22.53 -4.70
C TRP A 803 -32.77 -23.44 -4.68
N GLU A 804 -33.87 -23.03 -4.03
CA GLU A 804 -35.12 -23.78 -4.05
C GLU A 804 -35.77 -23.77 -5.44
N VAL A 805 -35.76 -22.62 -6.12
CA VAL A 805 -36.22 -22.51 -7.52
C VAL A 805 -35.34 -23.33 -8.44
N LEU A 806 -34.02 -23.30 -8.26
CA LEU A 806 -33.10 -24.08 -9.11
C LEU A 806 -33.24 -25.58 -8.87
N ARG A 807 -33.44 -26.06 -7.63
CA ARG A 807 -33.74 -27.47 -7.34
C ARG A 807 -35.01 -27.92 -8.06
N LEU A 808 -36.09 -27.15 -7.95
CA LEU A 808 -37.36 -27.44 -8.62
C LEU A 808 -37.20 -27.55 -10.16
N LEU A 809 -36.41 -26.65 -10.75
CA LEU A 809 -36.18 -26.62 -12.20
C LEU A 809 -35.15 -27.66 -12.69
N ALA A 810 -34.28 -28.17 -11.81
CA ALA A 810 -33.37 -29.28 -12.12
C ALA A 810 -34.10 -30.62 -12.26
N GLU A 811 -35.27 -30.77 -11.64
CA GLU A 811 -36.14 -31.95 -11.76
C GLU A 811 -37.18 -31.85 -12.90
N ASP A 812 -37.23 -30.72 -13.62
CA ASP A 812 -38.23 -30.45 -14.66
C ASP A 812 -38.27 -31.55 -15.74
N PRO A 813 -39.43 -31.96 -16.29
CA PRO A 813 -39.48 -32.93 -17.39
C PRO A 813 -38.76 -32.47 -18.67
N GLU A 814 -38.66 -31.16 -18.92
CA GLU A 814 -38.09 -30.59 -20.14
C GLU A 814 -36.58 -30.35 -20.08
N GLU A 815 -35.88 -30.75 -21.14
CA GLU A 815 -34.42 -30.83 -21.12
C GLU A 815 -33.73 -29.46 -21.10
N LYS A 816 -34.32 -28.47 -21.77
CA LYS A 816 -33.83 -27.09 -21.78
C LYS A 816 -33.94 -26.42 -20.40
N VAL A 817 -35.00 -26.73 -19.65
CA VAL A 817 -35.25 -26.18 -18.30
C VAL A 817 -34.20 -26.70 -17.32
N ARG A 818 -34.02 -28.02 -17.28
CA ARG A 818 -32.97 -28.65 -16.46
C ARG A 818 -31.59 -28.08 -16.80
N GLY A 819 -31.22 -28.02 -18.08
CA GLY A 819 -29.90 -27.52 -18.51
C GLY A 819 -29.59 -26.10 -18.04
N ALA A 820 -30.59 -25.20 -18.07
CA ALA A 820 -30.46 -23.85 -17.54
C ALA A 820 -30.30 -23.84 -16.01
N ALA A 821 -31.10 -24.62 -15.27
CA ALA A 821 -31.00 -24.70 -13.81
C ALA A 821 -29.65 -25.25 -13.32
N LEU A 822 -29.17 -26.31 -14.00
CA LEU A 822 -27.91 -26.98 -13.70
C LEU A 822 -26.68 -26.10 -14.01
N THR A 823 -26.77 -25.24 -15.03
CA THR A 823 -25.76 -24.19 -15.28
C THR A 823 -25.63 -23.24 -14.09
N GLY A 824 -26.73 -22.96 -13.38
CA GLY A 824 -26.73 -22.20 -12.14
C GLY A 824 -25.95 -22.87 -11.01
N PHE A 825 -26.28 -24.11 -10.68
CA PHE A 825 -25.57 -24.86 -9.64
C PHE A 825 -24.06 -24.98 -9.91
N LEU A 826 -23.66 -25.23 -11.16
CA LEU A 826 -22.25 -25.28 -11.56
C LEU A 826 -21.54 -23.92 -11.40
N SER A 827 -22.28 -22.81 -11.55
CA SER A 827 -21.77 -21.45 -11.35
C SER A 827 -21.65 -21.04 -9.87
N SER A 828 -22.01 -21.92 -8.93
CA SER A 828 -21.94 -21.63 -7.49
C SER A 828 -20.50 -21.54 -6.98
N ARG A 829 -20.25 -20.58 -6.08
CA ARG A 829 -19.00 -20.51 -5.31
C ARG A 829 -18.93 -21.58 -4.22
N ASP A 830 -20.08 -22.01 -3.72
CA ASP A 830 -20.20 -23.06 -2.71
C ASP A 830 -20.03 -24.45 -3.37
N SER A 831 -19.09 -25.25 -2.85
CA SER A 831 -18.87 -26.61 -3.34
C SER A 831 -20.06 -27.52 -3.09
N THR A 832 -20.84 -27.33 -2.03
CA THR A 832 -21.99 -28.21 -1.72
C THR A 832 -23.08 -28.13 -2.79
N HIS A 833 -23.33 -26.93 -3.32
CA HIS A 833 -24.27 -26.70 -4.41
C HIS A 833 -23.74 -27.24 -5.75
N ARG A 834 -22.42 -27.22 -5.98
CA ARG A 834 -21.78 -27.88 -7.14
C ARG A 834 -21.87 -29.40 -7.03
N ASP A 835 -21.62 -29.97 -5.84
CA ASP A 835 -21.73 -31.40 -5.55
C ASP A 835 -23.17 -31.91 -5.70
N GLU A 836 -24.17 -31.09 -5.33
CA GLU A 836 -25.59 -31.38 -5.57
C GLU A 836 -25.92 -31.38 -7.08
N ALA A 837 -25.42 -30.40 -7.85
CA ALA A 837 -25.47 -30.41 -9.31
C ALA A 837 -24.91 -31.72 -9.86
N PHE A 838 -23.70 -32.08 -9.43
CA PHE A 838 -22.99 -33.25 -9.93
C PHE A 838 -23.75 -34.55 -9.63
N LYS A 839 -24.41 -34.67 -8.48
CA LYS A 839 -25.30 -35.81 -8.18
C LYS A 839 -26.50 -35.86 -9.13
N LEU A 840 -27.25 -34.76 -9.25
CA LEU A 840 -28.41 -34.66 -10.15
C LEU A 840 -28.04 -34.90 -11.63
N LEU A 841 -26.81 -34.57 -12.02
CA LEU A 841 -26.27 -34.75 -13.36
C LEU A 841 -25.85 -36.18 -13.68
N LEU A 842 -25.30 -36.90 -12.70
CA LEU A 842 -24.79 -38.26 -12.91
C LEU A 842 -25.91 -39.26 -13.24
N ASP A 843 -27.12 -39.05 -12.70
CA ASP A 843 -28.29 -39.88 -12.97
C ASP A 843 -28.98 -39.54 -14.31
N SER A 844 -28.67 -38.38 -14.92
CA SER A 844 -29.12 -38.07 -16.27
C SER A 844 -28.41 -38.92 -17.32
N SER A 845 -29.20 -39.52 -18.21
CA SER A 845 -28.74 -40.30 -19.36
C SER A 845 -28.96 -39.58 -20.70
N ARG A 846 -29.29 -38.27 -20.69
CA ARG A 846 -29.76 -37.54 -21.88
C ARG A 846 -28.68 -36.62 -22.49
N PRO A 847 -28.51 -36.56 -23.84
CA PRO A 847 -27.36 -35.91 -24.45
C PRO A 847 -27.29 -34.39 -24.31
N ALA A 848 -28.40 -33.64 -24.38
CA ALA A 848 -28.33 -32.17 -24.38
C ALA A 848 -28.05 -31.61 -22.98
N VAL A 849 -28.46 -32.30 -21.91
CA VAL A 849 -27.99 -32.02 -20.54
C VAL A 849 -26.45 -32.12 -20.47
N LEU A 850 -25.87 -33.21 -20.98
CA LEU A 850 -24.42 -33.42 -21.00
C LEU A 850 -23.72 -32.30 -21.79
N THR A 851 -24.21 -31.95 -22.98
CA THR A 851 -23.66 -30.85 -23.80
C THR A 851 -23.65 -29.50 -23.07
N SER A 852 -24.71 -29.18 -22.33
CA SER A 852 -24.79 -27.93 -21.56
C SER A 852 -23.77 -27.91 -20.42
N VAL A 853 -23.67 -29.01 -19.66
CA VAL A 853 -22.73 -29.17 -18.55
C VAL A 853 -21.29 -29.04 -19.01
N ILE A 854 -20.93 -29.74 -20.09
CA ILE A 854 -19.56 -29.78 -20.59
C ILE A 854 -19.13 -28.38 -21.07
N LYS A 855 -20.02 -27.62 -21.72
CA LYS A 855 -19.77 -26.21 -22.08
C LYS A 855 -19.55 -25.33 -20.84
N THR A 856 -20.41 -25.45 -19.82
CA THR A 856 -20.29 -24.69 -18.57
C THR A 856 -19.01 -25.05 -17.81
N LEU A 857 -18.65 -26.33 -17.72
CA LEU A 857 -17.39 -26.78 -17.09
C LEU A 857 -16.16 -26.30 -17.86
N SER A 858 -16.19 -26.31 -19.19
CA SER A 858 -15.09 -25.76 -20.02
C SER A 858 -14.89 -24.28 -19.71
N LEU A 859 -15.96 -23.49 -19.72
CA LEU A 859 -15.96 -22.07 -19.34
C LEU A 859 -15.45 -21.82 -17.92
N LEU A 860 -15.89 -22.63 -16.95
CA LEU A 860 -15.44 -22.51 -15.56
C LEU A 860 -13.96 -22.88 -15.40
N GLN A 861 -13.44 -23.87 -16.14
CA GLN A 861 -12.03 -24.26 -16.07
C GLN A 861 -11.09 -23.21 -16.67
N THR A 862 -11.49 -22.49 -17.72
CA THR A 862 -10.74 -21.30 -18.18
C THR A 862 -10.68 -20.20 -17.12
N LEU A 863 -11.59 -20.19 -16.16
CA LEU A 863 -11.69 -19.21 -15.08
C LEU A 863 -11.16 -19.69 -13.72
N SER A 864 -10.95 -21.00 -13.49
CA SER A 864 -10.77 -21.59 -12.15
C SER A 864 -9.33 -21.97 -11.76
N THR A 865 -8.31 -21.46 -12.46
CA THR A 865 -6.89 -21.83 -12.21
C THR A 865 -6.32 -21.38 -10.85
N GLN A 866 -7.07 -20.65 -10.00
CA GLN A 866 -6.57 -20.08 -8.73
C GLN A 866 -7.53 -20.13 -7.53
N GLN A 867 -8.10 -21.28 -7.18
CA GLN A 867 -8.73 -21.44 -5.84
C GLN A 867 -8.32 -22.73 -5.12
N SER A 868 -7.94 -22.59 -3.85
CA SER A 868 -7.64 -23.69 -2.94
C SER A 868 -8.93 -24.36 -2.47
N GLN A 869 -9.43 -25.32 -3.23
CA GLN A 869 -10.55 -26.18 -2.81
C GLN A 869 -10.10 -27.25 -1.79
N PRO A 870 -10.99 -27.71 -0.89
CA PRO A 870 -10.74 -28.89 -0.05
C PRO A 870 -10.40 -30.13 -0.89
N ALA A 871 -9.57 -31.03 -0.34
CA ALA A 871 -9.12 -32.23 -1.05
C ALA A 871 -10.27 -33.17 -1.46
N GLU A 872 -11.33 -33.25 -0.65
CA GLU A 872 -12.52 -34.07 -0.92
C GLU A 872 -13.32 -33.55 -2.12
N SER A 873 -13.65 -32.25 -2.16
CA SER A 873 -14.33 -31.65 -3.32
C SER A 873 -13.52 -31.81 -4.61
N LYS A 874 -12.19 -31.71 -4.54
CA LYS A 874 -11.30 -31.91 -5.69
C LYS A 874 -11.34 -33.36 -6.23
N ALA A 875 -11.51 -34.35 -5.35
CA ALA A 875 -11.69 -35.74 -5.74
C ALA A 875 -13.04 -35.99 -6.41
N VAL A 876 -14.13 -35.45 -5.85
CA VAL A 876 -15.48 -35.52 -6.43
C VAL A 876 -15.53 -34.84 -7.79
N GLU A 877 -14.98 -33.62 -7.91
CA GLU A 877 -14.88 -32.87 -9.17
C GLU A 877 -14.14 -33.68 -10.26
N THR A 878 -13.03 -34.33 -9.90
CA THR A 878 -12.24 -35.17 -10.83
C THR A 878 -13.00 -36.43 -11.26
N GLU A 879 -13.71 -37.10 -10.36
CA GLU A 879 -14.52 -38.29 -10.69
C GLU A 879 -15.67 -37.93 -11.65
N VAL A 880 -16.34 -36.80 -11.38
CA VAL A 880 -17.46 -36.33 -12.19
C VAL A 880 -17.01 -35.86 -13.57
N LEU A 881 -15.91 -35.10 -13.65
CA LEU A 881 -15.27 -34.71 -14.93
C LEU A 881 -14.97 -35.94 -15.79
N GLY A 882 -14.30 -36.95 -15.22
CA GLY A 882 -13.99 -38.19 -15.94
C GLY A 882 -15.24 -38.95 -16.40
N LYS A 883 -16.30 -38.99 -15.58
CA LYS A 883 -17.59 -39.60 -15.98
C LYS A 883 -18.31 -38.78 -17.07
N ALA A 884 -18.28 -37.45 -17.01
CA ALA A 884 -18.90 -36.58 -18.00
C ALA A 884 -18.19 -36.67 -19.37
N ILE A 885 -16.85 -36.64 -19.40
CA ILE A 885 -16.04 -36.85 -20.60
C ILE A 885 -16.36 -38.22 -21.22
N ARG A 886 -16.29 -39.32 -20.43
CA ARG A 886 -16.59 -40.67 -20.93
C ARG A 886 -18.03 -40.84 -21.43
N LYS A 887 -19.03 -40.25 -20.74
CA LYS A 887 -20.42 -40.27 -21.22
C LYS A 887 -20.59 -39.44 -22.50
N GLY A 888 -19.94 -38.27 -22.61
CA GLY A 888 -20.03 -37.38 -23.76
C GLY A 888 -19.41 -37.96 -25.03
N LEU A 889 -18.22 -38.54 -24.92
CA LEU A 889 -17.52 -39.24 -26.02
C LEU A 889 -18.21 -40.54 -26.46
N ALA A 890 -19.15 -41.05 -25.66
CA ALA A 890 -19.98 -42.22 -26.00
C ALA A 890 -21.33 -41.84 -26.64
N GLN A 891 -21.66 -40.54 -26.78
CA GLN A 891 -22.88 -40.11 -27.44
C GLN A 891 -22.74 -40.09 -28.96
N GLN A 892 -23.82 -40.43 -29.66
CA GLN A 892 -23.92 -40.24 -31.12
C GLN A 892 -24.25 -38.78 -31.50
N ASP A 893 -24.55 -37.92 -30.52
CA ASP A 893 -24.78 -36.49 -30.75
C ASP A 893 -23.45 -35.75 -30.95
N ARG A 894 -23.29 -35.12 -32.12
CA ARG A 894 -22.06 -34.44 -32.51
C ARG A 894 -21.72 -33.25 -31.60
N ALA A 895 -22.71 -32.55 -31.05
CA ALA A 895 -22.45 -31.39 -30.18
C ALA A 895 -21.99 -31.84 -28.78
N ALA A 896 -22.54 -32.94 -28.25
CA ALA A 896 -22.06 -33.58 -27.02
C ALA A 896 -20.62 -34.10 -27.18
N HIS A 897 -20.33 -34.78 -28.30
CA HIS A 897 -19.01 -35.33 -28.60
C HIS A 897 -17.95 -34.24 -28.76
N THR A 898 -18.22 -33.21 -29.58
CA THR A 898 -17.28 -32.09 -29.78
C THR A 898 -17.00 -31.34 -28.48
N ALA A 899 -18.03 -31.06 -27.67
CA ALA A 899 -17.81 -30.41 -26.38
C ALA A 899 -16.95 -31.28 -25.44
N ALA A 900 -17.15 -32.60 -25.42
CA ALA A 900 -16.37 -33.53 -24.61
C ALA A 900 -14.89 -33.57 -25.03
N LEU A 901 -14.61 -33.47 -26.33
CA LEU A 901 -13.24 -33.32 -26.85
C LEU A 901 -12.59 -32.01 -26.40
N SER A 902 -13.30 -30.87 -26.47
CA SER A 902 -12.77 -29.58 -26.01
C SER A 902 -12.40 -29.62 -24.51
N LEU A 903 -13.26 -30.20 -23.67
CA LEU A 903 -13.00 -30.35 -22.24
C LEU A 903 -11.83 -31.33 -21.97
N LEU A 904 -11.74 -32.43 -22.72
CA LEU A 904 -10.62 -33.37 -22.65
C LEU A 904 -9.29 -32.75 -23.11
N ALA A 905 -9.31 -31.81 -24.05
CA ALA A 905 -8.13 -31.06 -24.47
C ALA A 905 -7.59 -30.17 -23.33
N MET A 906 -8.49 -29.49 -22.59
CA MET A 906 -8.13 -28.65 -21.44
C MET A 906 -7.59 -29.47 -20.25
N GLU A 907 -8.05 -30.71 -20.10
CA GLU A 907 -7.74 -31.59 -18.97
C GLU A 907 -6.87 -32.81 -19.37
N ARG A 908 -6.09 -32.70 -20.46
CA ARG A 908 -5.27 -33.79 -21.06
C ARG A 908 -4.35 -34.49 -20.04
N ASP A 909 -3.81 -33.74 -19.08
CA ASP A 909 -2.95 -34.24 -18.00
C ASP A 909 -3.71 -35.01 -16.90
N ARG A 910 -4.99 -34.70 -16.66
CA ARG A 910 -5.81 -35.38 -15.64
C ARG A 910 -6.49 -36.64 -16.18
N PHE A 911 -6.78 -36.71 -17.47
CA PHE A 911 -7.43 -37.85 -18.14
C PHE A 911 -6.57 -38.46 -19.28
N PRO A 912 -5.34 -38.94 -18.99
CA PRO A 912 -4.38 -39.37 -20.01
C PRO A 912 -4.71 -40.71 -20.69
N VAL A 913 -5.82 -41.38 -20.33
CA VAL A 913 -6.27 -42.63 -21.00
C VAL A 913 -7.28 -42.28 -22.10
N GLU A 914 -8.28 -41.47 -21.76
CA GLU A 914 -9.25 -40.89 -22.68
C GLU A 914 -8.54 -40.05 -23.75
N ALA A 915 -7.58 -39.20 -23.35
CA ALA A 915 -6.80 -38.36 -24.26
C ALA A 915 -6.04 -39.16 -25.33
N ARG A 916 -5.43 -40.30 -24.95
CA ARG A 916 -4.75 -41.20 -25.89
C ARG A 916 -5.72 -41.98 -26.78
N THR A 917 -6.95 -42.18 -26.33
CA THR A 917 -7.99 -42.89 -27.10
C THR A 917 -8.55 -42.00 -28.22
N HIS A 918 -8.66 -40.69 -27.98
CA HIS A 918 -9.16 -39.68 -28.93
C HIS A 918 -8.06 -38.76 -29.50
N GLU A 919 -6.79 -39.16 -29.43
CA GLU A 919 -5.63 -38.31 -29.79
C GLU A 919 -5.72 -37.75 -31.23
N ARG A 920 -6.21 -38.56 -32.18
CA ARG A 920 -6.43 -38.15 -33.58
C ARG A 920 -7.57 -37.14 -33.78
N GLU A 921 -8.52 -37.09 -32.86
CA GLU A 921 -9.62 -36.13 -32.87
C GLU A 921 -9.18 -34.81 -32.20
N LEU A 922 -8.37 -34.89 -31.15
CA LEU A 922 -7.77 -33.75 -30.45
C LEU A 922 -6.76 -32.98 -31.31
N ASP A 923 -5.88 -33.69 -32.02
CA ASP A 923 -4.86 -33.06 -32.86
C ASP A 923 -5.42 -32.54 -34.22
N GLY A 924 -6.73 -32.68 -34.44
CA GLY A 924 -7.43 -32.29 -35.68
C GLY A 924 -8.00 -30.86 -35.73
N GLU A 925 -8.12 -30.18 -34.59
CA GLU A 925 -8.57 -28.78 -34.49
C GLU A 925 -7.40 -27.89 -34.04
N GLY A 926 -6.79 -27.14 -34.98
CA GLY A 926 -5.48 -26.54 -34.79
C GLY A 926 -5.44 -25.08 -34.28
N ASN A 927 -4.27 -24.70 -33.74
CA ASN A 927 -3.82 -23.36 -33.33
C ASN A 927 -4.51 -22.76 -32.07
N THR A 928 -3.82 -22.23 -31.05
CA THR A 928 -2.47 -21.62 -31.00
C THR A 928 -1.76 -21.75 -29.64
N ALA A 929 -0.47 -22.16 -29.60
CA ALA A 929 0.55 -21.72 -28.62
C ALA A 929 1.96 -22.29 -28.95
N PRO A 930 3.02 -21.48 -29.09
CA PRO A 930 4.38 -21.98 -29.32
C PRO A 930 5.17 -22.22 -28.02
N ALA A 931 5.92 -23.32 -27.95
CA ALA A 931 6.77 -23.66 -26.81
C ALA A 931 8.18 -23.04 -26.91
N LEU A 932 8.69 -22.50 -25.80
CA LEU A 932 10.05 -21.97 -25.68
C LEU A 932 10.99 -23.02 -25.05
N SER A 933 12.00 -23.48 -25.79
CA SER A 933 13.23 -24.02 -25.18
C SER A 933 14.42 -23.98 -26.15
N SER A 934 15.58 -23.52 -25.68
CA SER A 934 16.88 -23.78 -26.31
C SER A 934 18.02 -23.69 -25.30
N ARG A 935 19.12 -24.43 -25.52
CA ARG A 935 20.29 -24.51 -24.63
C ARG A 935 21.53 -23.89 -25.28
N ARG A 936 22.40 -23.30 -24.45
CA ARG A 936 23.62 -22.55 -24.84
C ARG A 936 24.63 -23.38 -25.66
N ARG A 937 25.23 -22.77 -26.69
CA ARG A 937 26.38 -23.27 -27.47
C ARG A 937 27.41 -22.14 -27.63
N VAL A 938 28.70 -22.46 -27.82
CA VAL A 938 29.76 -21.46 -28.05
C VAL A 938 29.64 -20.88 -29.47
N PRO A 939 29.76 -19.54 -29.68
CA PRO A 939 29.56 -18.93 -30.99
C PRO A 939 30.60 -19.32 -32.04
N THR A 940 30.12 -19.59 -33.24
CA THR A 940 30.92 -19.64 -34.46
C THR A 940 31.25 -18.23 -34.98
N ARG A 941 32.06 -18.13 -36.03
CA ARG A 941 32.33 -16.86 -36.71
C ARG A 941 31.12 -16.31 -37.47
N ALA A 942 30.18 -17.18 -37.87
CA ALA A 942 28.91 -16.75 -38.47
C ALA A 942 28.03 -16.13 -37.38
N ASP A 943 27.82 -16.85 -36.27
CA ASP A 943 27.03 -16.38 -35.12
C ASP A 943 27.53 -15.01 -34.58
N GLU A 944 28.85 -14.78 -34.55
CA GLU A 944 29.44 -13.47 -34.20
C GLU A 944 29.18 -12.37 -35.23
N GLY A 945 29.11 -12.71 -36.51
CA GLY A 945 28.79 -11.80 -37.60
C GLY A 945 27.31 -11.42 -37.60
N ASP A 946 26.43 -12.42 -37.55
CA ASP A 946 24.97 -12.27 -37.49
C ASP A 946 24.55 -11.45 -36.25
N LEU A 947 25.17 -11.71 -35.10
CA LEU A 947 24.94 -10.94 -33.87
C LEU A 947 25.42 -9.50 -33.98
N HIS A 948 26.56 -9.24 -34.61
CA HIS A 948 27.04 -7.88 -34.86
C HIS A 948 26.13 -7.13 -35.85
N GLU A 949 25.67 -7.78 -36.91
CA GLU A 949 24.76 -7.21 -37.88
C GLU A 949 23.38 -6.90 -37.26
N ARG A 950 22.86 -7.78 -36.40
CA ARG A 950 21.64 -7.53 -35.59
C ARG A 950 21.80 -6.31 -34.68
N VAL A 951 22.96 -6.15 -34.03
CA VAL A 951 23.25 -4.96 -33.20
C VAL A 951 23.31 -3.68 -34.05
N LEU A 952 23.90 -3.71 -35.25
CA LEU A 952 23.91 -2.57 -36.18
C LEU A 952 22.52 -2.23 -36.72
N GLN A 953 21.65 -3.23 -36.91
CA GLN A 953 20.26 -3.05 -37.35
C GLN A 953 19.32 -2.59 -36.22
N GLY A 954 19.81 -2.45 -34.99
CA GLY A 954 19.01 -2.04 -33.83
C GLY A 954 18.05 -3.11 -33.30
N ASP A 955 18.35 -4.40 -33.52
CA ASP A 955 17.57 -5.51 -32.96
C ASP A 955 17.54 -5.41 -31.41
N PRO A 956 16.35 -5.30 -30.78
CA PRO A 956 16.23 -5.18 -29.32
C PRO A 956 16.80 -6.39 -28.55
N THR A 957 16.97 -7.54 -29.21
CA THR A 957 17.58 -8.74 -28.61
C THR A 957 19.10 -8.83 -28.78
N GLY A 958 19.68 -8.10 -29.74
CA GLY A 958 21.13 -8.10 -30.02
C GLY A 958 22.02 -7.71 -28.83
N PRO A 959 21.70 -6.66 -28.05
CA PRO A 959 22.44 -6.31 -26.83
C PRO A 959 22.41 -7.41 -25.75
N ILE A 960 21.27 -8.06 -25.56
CA ILE A 960 21.08 -9.13 -24.56
C ILE A 960 21.85 -10.39 -24.99
N ASP A 961 21.76 -10.77 -26.26
CA ASP A 961 22.52 -11.88 -26.83
C ASP A 961 24.04 -11.62 -26.73
N THR A 962 24.49 -10.38 -26.98
CA THR A 962 25.90 -9.99 -26.81
C THR A 962 26.37 -10.15 -25.36
N MET A 963 25.60 -9.64 -24.39
CA MET A 963 25.92 -9.72 -22.96
C MET A 963 25.97 -11.17 -22.48
N THR A 964 24.90 -11.94 -22.73
CA THR A 964 24.78 -13.34 -22.29
C THR A 964 25.80 -14.28 -22.93
N THR A 965 26.30 -13.92 -24.12
CA THR A 965 27.28 -14.71 -24.88
C THR A 965 28.73 -14.45 -24.45
N PHE A 966 29.13 -13.19 -24.23
CA PHE A 966 30.55 -12.83 -24.05
C PHE A 966 30.98 -12.46 -22.64
N LEU A 967 30.06 -12.09 -21.73
CA LEU A 967 30.41 -11.63 -20.38
C LEU A 967 31.23 -12.67 -19.60
N GLU A 968 30.67 -13.88 -19.43
CA GLU A 968 31.29 -14.98 -18.68
C GLU A 968 32.64 -15.46 -19.29
N PRO A 969 32.79 -15.63 -20.62
CA PRO A 969 34.11 -15.89 -21.23
C PRO A 969 35.17 -14.80 -20.97
N ILE A 970 34.79 -13.52 -20.99
CA ILE A 970 35.73 -12.40 -20.79
C ILE A 970 36.14 -12.31 -19.32
N HIS A 971 35.18 -12.39 -18.39
CA HIS A 971 35.40 -12.43 -16.94
C HIS A 971 36.45 -13.48 -16.54
N ARG A 972 36.23 -14.75 -16.92
CA ARG A 972 37.18 -15.84 -16.64
C ARG A 972 38.55 -15.62 -17.30
N SER A 973 38.57 -15.01 -18.49
CA SER A 973 39.81 -14.69 -19.20
C SER A 973 40.63 -13.64 -18.43
N LEU A 974 39.99 -12.60 -17.90
CA LEU A 974 40.61 -11.55 -17.11
C LEU A 974 41.20 -12.08 -15.80
N ILE A 975 40.43 -12.82 -15.00
CA ILE A 975 40.94 -13.48 -13.78
C ILE A 975 42.16 -14.34 -14.11
N ARG A 976 42.05 -15.23 -15.11
CA ARG A 976 43.11 -16.18 -15.45
C ARG A 976 44.37 -15.53 -16.03
N THR A 977 44.25 -14.41 -16.75
CA THR A 977 45.40 -13.82 -17.48
C THR A 977 45.95 -12.52 -16.90
N MET A 978 45.24 -11.89 -15.95
CA MET A 978 45.70 -10.69 -15.25
C MET A 978 45.72 -10.85 -13.72
N GLY A 979 45.22 -11.95 -13.17
CA GLY A 979 45.20 -12.19 -11.71
C GLY A 979 44.26 -11.26 -10.94
N LEU A 980 43.26 -10.70 -11.63
CA LEU A 980 42.26 -9.80 -11.05
C LEU A 980 41.34 -10.56 -10.09
N ASP A 981 40.84 -9.86 -9.07
CA ASP A 981 39.69 -10.31 -8.29
C ASP A 981 38.43 -10.36 -9.17
N SER A 982 37.40 -11.06 -8.67
CA SER A 982 36.20 -11.34 -9.45
C SER A 982 35.40 -10.08 -9.80
N ASP A 983 35.45 -9.05 -8.97
CA ASP A 983 34.62 -7.86 -9.13
C ASP A 983 35.28 -6.93 -10.15
N SER A 984 36.57 -6.64 -10.00
CA SER A 984 37.38 -5.92 -11.00
C SER A 984 37.37 -6.60 -12.38
N ALA A 985 37.36 -7.94 -12.42
CA ALA A 985 37.25 -8.69 -13.67
C ALA A 985 35.86 -8.62 -14.30
N ASN A 986 34.80 -8.45 -13.51
CA ASN A 986 33.44 -8.31 -14.00
C ASN A 986 33.20 -6.90 -14.55
N ASP A 987 33.59 -5.88 -13.80
CA ASP A 987 33.48 -4.47 -14.22
C ASP A 987 34.20 -4.23 -15.55
N ALA A 988 35.44 -4.69 -15.68
CA ALA A 988 36.20 -4.55 -16.92
C ALA A 988 35.61 -5.34 -18.11
N ALA A 989 34.90 -6.45 -17.86
CA ALA A 989 34.20 -7.21 -18.89
C ALA A 989 32.90 -6.51 -19.33
N ILE A 990 32.13 -5.98 -18.38
CA ILE A 990 30.90 -5.21 -18.62
C ILE A 990 31.23 -3.92 -19.39
N ASP A 991 32.22 -3.14 -18.93
CA ASP A 991 32.68 -1.92 -19.60
C ASP A 991 33.09 -2.17 -21.06
N ALA A 992 33.73 -3.31 -21.34
CA ALA A 992 34.11 -3.67 -22.70
C ALA A 992 32.90 -3.95 -23.60
N ILE A 993 31.90 -4.65 -23.09
CA ILE A 993 30.66 -4.96 -23.82
C ILE A 993 29.82 -3.69 -24.01
N LEU A 994 29.64 -2.88 -22.96
CA LEU A 994 28.91 -1.61 -23.04
C LEU A 994 29.62 -0.61 -23.97
N SER A 995 30.96 -0.56 -23.96
CA SER A 995 31.73 0.30 -24.88
C SER A 995 31.60 -0.12 -26.33
N TYR A 996 31.38 -1.41 -26.62
CA TYR A 996 31.06 -1.89 -27.96
C TYR A 996 29.60 -1.58 -28.34
N LEU A 997 28.64 -1.88 -27.47
CA LEU A 997 27.21 -1.63 -27.73
C LEU A 997 26.88 -0.14 -27.89
N SER A 998 27.66 0.74 -27.26
CA SER A 998 27.52 2.20 -27.38
C SER A 998 28.12 2.77 -28.68
N ASN A 999 28.95 2.00 -29.40
CA ASN A 999 29.59 2.40 -30.66
C ASN A 999 29.97 1.15 -31.49
N PRO A 1000 28.98 0.39 -32.00
CA PRO A 1000 29.24 -0.90 -32.65
C PRO A 1000 30.05 -0.77 -33.95
N ASP A 1001 29.96 0.37 -34.64
CA ASP A 1001 30.73 0.70 -35.85
C ASP A 1001 32.26 0.73 -35.62
N SER A 1002 32.70 0.80 -34.36
CA SER A 1002 34.12 0.74 -34.00
C SER A 1002 34.76 -0.65 -34.12
N TYR A 1003 33.95 -1.70 -34.28
CA TYR A 1003 34.40 -3.08 -34.50
C TYR A 1003 34.46 -3.42 -35.99
N ASN A 1004 35.58 -4.00 -36.44
CA ASN A 1004 35.76 -4.46 -37.81
C ASN A 1004 35.81 -6.00 -37.88
N PRO A 1005 34.73 -6.68 -38.33
CA PRO A 1005 34.68 -8.15 -38.39
C PRO A 1005 35.63 -8.80 -39.40
N LYS A 1006 36.20 -8.02 -40.34
CA LYS A 1006 37.25 -8.51 -41.25
C LYS A 1006 38.65 -8.49 -40.62
N ALA A 1007 38.85 -7.69 -39.57
CA ALA A 1007 40.15 -7.56 -38.90
C ALA A 1007 40.34 -8.60 -37.79
N MET A 1008 39.31 -8.86 -36.97
CA MET A 1008 39.38 -9.82 -35.86
C MET A 1008 37.98 -10.32 -35.44
N ARG A 1009 37.93 -11.34 -34.56
CA ARG A 1009 36.67 -11.84 -33.96
C ARG A 1009 36.15 -10.91 -32.86
N LEU A 1010 34.84 -10.89 -32.65
CA LEU A 1010 34.18 -10.00 -31.69
C LEU A 1010 34.62 -10.32 -30.26
N ALA A 1011 34.67 -11.61 -29.91
CA ALA A 1011 35.21 -12.09 -28.63
C ALA A 1011 36.66 -11.62 -28.37
N THR A 1012 37.48 -11.53 -29.43
CA THR A 1012 38.87 -11.06 -29.32
C THR A 1012 38.94 -9.54 -29.18
N TYR A 1013 38.09 -8.80 -29.90
CA TYR A 1013 37.99 -7.34 -29.81
C TYR A 1013 37.58 -6.90 -28.39
N LEU A 1014 36.48 -7.46 -27.88
CA LEU A 1014 35.98 -7.19 -26.52
C LEU A 1014 37.03 -7.53 -25.45
N SER A 1015 37.72 -8.67 -25.58
CA SER A 1015 38.80 -9.08 -24.66
C SER A 1015 39.97 -8.10 -24.61
N LEU A 1016 40.29 -7.39 -25.71
CA LEU A 1016 41.35 -6.37 -25.70
C LEU A 1016 40.92 -5.09 -24.97
N ILE A 1017 39.68 -4.64 -25.18
CA ILE A 1017 39.12 -3.47 -24.48
C ILE A 1017 39.10 -3.74 -22.97
N ALA A 1018 38.61 -4.92 -22.57
CA ALA A 1018 38.50 -5.31 -21.17
C ALA A 1018 39.85 -5.30 -20.44
N ARG A 1019 40.90 -5.87 -21.07
CA ARG A 1019 42.26 -5.86 -20.51
C ARG A 1019 42.84 -4.45 -20.34
N ARG A 1020 42.57 -3.55 -21.30
CA ARG A 1020 43.04 -2.16 -21.24
C ARG A 1020 42.39 -1.40 -20.08
N ARG A 1021 41.06 -1.54 -19.93
CA ARG A 1021 40.30 -0.93 -18.82
C ARG A 1021 40.80 -1.40 -17.44
N ALA A 1022 41.08 -2.69 -17.28
CA ALA A 1022 41.63 -3.22 -16.04
C ALA A 1022 43.04 -2.68 -15.70
N GLN A 1023 43.90 -2.45 -16.71
CA GLN A 1023 45.21 -1.81 -16.48
C GLN A 1023 45.08 -0.34 -16.06
N ASP A 1024 44.15 0.40 -16.67
CA ASP A 1024 43.89 1.80 -16.31
C ASP A 1024 43.37 1.92 -14.86
N GLN A 1025 42.47 1.01 -14.44
CA GLN A 1025 41.95 0.94 -13.06
C GLN A 1025 43.06 0.68 -12.02
N GLN A 1026 43.91 -0.33 -12.23
CA GLN A 1026 45.04 -0.63 -11.33
C GLN A 1026 46.00 0.56 -11.18
N THR A 1027 46.25 1.29 -12.28
CA THR A 1027 47.14 2.46 -12.28
C THR A 1027 46.52 3.67 -11.56
N SER A 1028 45.20 3.79 -11.54
CA SER A 1028 44.48 4.86 -10.84
C SER A 1028 44.54 4.71 -9.32
N ALA A 1029 44.39 3.49 -8.79
CA ALA A 1029 44.38 3.20 -7.36
C ALA A 1029 45.70 3.61 -6.67
N ALA A 1030 46.85 3.20 -7.21
CA ALA A 1030 48.17 3.52 -6.66
C ALA A 1030 48.48 5.03 -6.63
N ASN A 1031 47.86 5.81 -7.53
CA ASN A 1031 48.00 7.27 -7.58
C ASN A 1031 47.02 8.01 -6.64
N ARG A 1032 46.06 7.31 -6.03
CA ARG A 1032 45.13 7.88 -5.04
C ARG A 1032 45.73 7.82 -3.64
N GLU A 1033 46.27 6.66 -3.27
CA GLU A 1033 46.89 6.40 -1.96
C GLU A 1033 48.06 7.37 -1.67
N ARG A 1034 48.90 7.68 -2.67
CA ARG A 1034 49.96 8.69 -2.58
C ARG A 1034 49.45 10.12 -2.34
N ARG A 1035 48.26 10.47 -2.82
CA ARG A 1035 47.65 11.80 -2.62
C ARG A 1035 47.01 11.92 -1.24
N GLU A 1036 46.40 10.85 -0.76
CA GLU A 1036 45.78 10.79 0.57
C GLU A 1036 46.85 10.86 1.69
N GLN A 1037 48.01 10.22 1.51
CA GLN A 1037 49.16 10.36 2.43
C GLN A 1037 49.75 11.79 2.46
N ALA A 1038 49.81 12.48 1.32
CA ALA A 1038 50.30 13.87 1.24
C ALA A 1038 49.32 14.90 1.85
N PHE A 1039 48.02 14.58 1.86
CA PHE A 1039 47.01 15.43 2.49
C PHE A 1039 47.00 15.30 4.03
N ALA A 1040 47.27 14.10 4.56
CA ALA A 1040 47.31 13.86 6.00
C ALA A 1040 48.33 14.75 6.73
N SER A 1041 49.54 14.92 6.17
CA SER A 1041 50.61 15.74 6.77
C SER A 1041 50.37 17.25 6.79
N ILE A 1042 49.35 17.75 6.07
CA ILE A 1042 49.02 19.19 6.01
C ILE A 1042 47.86 19.53 6.97
N ALA A 1043 47.03 18.55 7.33
CA ALA A 1043 45.82 18.75 8.13
C ALA A 1043 46.07 18.87 9.65
N GLU A 1044 47.23 18.42 10.17
CA GLU A 1044 47.49 18.34 11.62
C GLU A 1044 47.77 19.68 12.32
N LEU A 1045 47.87 20.82 11.61
CA LEU A 1045 48.32 22.09 12.20
C LEU A 1045 47.28 23.22 12.32
N THR A 1046 46.04 23.06 11.84
CA THR A 1046 44.99 24.07 12.03
C THR A 1046 43.59 23.48 12.23
N MET A 1047 43.28 23.04 13.46
CA MET A 1047 41.90 22.78 13.89
C MET A 1047 41.47 23.75 15.01
N SER A 1048 40.37 24.45 14.77
CA SER A 1048 39.53 25.10 15.80
C SER A 1048 38.12 25.21 15.25
N ALA A 1049 37.16 24.59 15.93
CA ALA A 1049 35.82 24.33 15.39
C ALA A 1049 34.89 25.57 15.44
N PRO A 1050 34.05 25.79 14.40
CA PRO A 1050 32.96 26.76 14.44
C PRO A 1050 31.60 26.07 14.66
N GLY A 1051 31.19 25.88 15.91
CA GLY A 1051 29.99 25.09 16.26
C GLY A 1051 29.23 25.50 17.52
N LEU A 1052 29.35 26.75 17.99
CA LEU A 1052 28.74 27.26 19.23
C LEU A 1052 27.98 28.57 18.96
N ALA A 1053 26.84 28.50 18.27
CA ALA A 1053 26.13 29.72 17.85
C ALA A 1053 24.58 29.68 17.85
N LEU A 1054 23.93 28.50 17.89
CA LEU A 1054 22.45 28.42 17.79
C LEU A 1054 21.74 28.36 19.14
N GLU A 1055 22.26 27.56 20.09
CA GLU A 1055 21.71 27.45 21.46
C GLU A 1055 21.76 28.79 22.21
N ASP A 1056 22.86 29.53 22.03
CA ASP A 1056 23.07 30.89 22.53
C ASP A 1056 21.94 31.88 22.20
N SER A 1057 21.19 31.66 21.10
CA SER A 1057 20.18 32.60 20.57
C SER A 1057 18.87 32.55 21.36
N VAL A 1058 18.47 31.36 21.84
CA VAL A 1058 17.21 31.15 22.54
C VAL A 1058 17.32 31.62 23.99
N GLU A 1059 18.43 31.30 24.65
CA GLU A 1059 18.76 31.84 25.98
C GLU A 1059 18.95 33.36 25.96
N ALA A 1060 19.63 33.89 24.93
CA ALA A 1060 19.78 35.34 24.74
C ALA A 1060 18.43 36.05 24.64
N SER A 1061 17.43 35.46 23.97
CA SER A 1061 16.10 36.05 23.79
C SER A 1061 15.33 36.17 25.11
N HIS A 1062 15.40 35.17 26.00
CA HIS A 1062 14.76 35.24 27.32
C HIS A 1062 15.51 36.12 28.32
N ALA A 1063 16.85 36.20 28.25
CA ALA A 1063 17.62 37.15 29.05
C ALA A 1063 17.41 38.61 28.60
N TRP A 1064 17.20 38.82 27.30
CA TRP A 1064 16.94 40.10 26.66
C TRP A 1064 15.64 40.77 27.16
N GLU A 1065 14.50 40.05 27.19
CA GLU A 1065 13.22 40.61 27.68
C GLU A 1065 13.28 41.13 29.13
N ARG A 1066 14.13 40.53 29.97
CA ARG A 1066 14.32 40.96 31.36
C ARG A 1066 15.16 42.23 31.48
N LEU A 1067 16.19 42.36 30.64
CA LEU A 1067 17.06 43.54 30.61
C LEU A 1067 16.32 44.81 30.16
N ILE A 1068 15.32 44.68 29.28
CA ILE A 1068 14.39 45.78 28.95
C ILE A 1068 13.56 46.17 30.18
N LYS A 1069 12.96 45.19 30.88
CA LYS A 1069 12.14 45.43 32.09
C LYS A 1069 12.94 46.07 33.24
N GLN A 1070 14.25 45.84 33.29
CA GLN A 1070 15.17 46.44 34.28
C GLN A 1070 15.90 47.71 33.79
N ASN A 1071 15.62 48.17 32.55
CA ASN A 1071 16.20 49.38 31.96
C ASN A 1071 17.76 49.39 31.93
N ALA A 1072 18.37 48.21 31.80
CA ALA A 1072 19.79 47.98 32.10
C ALA A 1072 20.74 48.02 30.87
N LEU A 1073 20.24 48.38 29.70
CA LEU A 1073 20.96 48.44 28.42
C LEU A 1073 20.80 49.80 27.74
N SER A 1074 21.78 50.20 26.93
CA SER A 1074 21.67 51.44 26.15
C SER A 1074 20.69 51.29 24.98
N LYS A 1075 20.26 52.42 24.39
CA LYS A 1075 19.44 52.41 23.16
C LYS A 1075 20.16 51.71 21.99
N GLN A 1076 21.47 51.86 21.88
CA GLN A 1076 22.26 51.23 20.82
C GLN A 1076 22.38 49.71 21.02
N ASP A 1077 22.70 49.26 22.25
CA ASP A 1077 22.70 47.83 22.60
C ASP A 1077 21.32 47.18 22.31
N THR A 1078 20.25 47.95 22.59
CA THR A 1078 18.86 47.54 22.38
C THR A 1078 18.52 47.34 20.90
N LEU A 1079 18.81 48.35 20.07
CA LEU A 1079 18.53 48.29 18.63
C LEU A 1079 19.35 47.18 17.95
N PHE A 1080 20.61 47.03 18.38
CA PHE A 1080 21.52 46.00 17.89
C PHE A 1080 20.99 44.58 18.17
N LEU A 1081 20.56 44.31 19.41
CA LEU A 1081 20.01 43.00 19.78
C LEU A 1081 18.68 42.70 19.09
N GLN A 1082 17.81 43.69 18.89
CA GLN A 1082 16.56 43.50 18.16
C GLN A 1082 16.79 43.06 16.71
N LEU A 1083 17.70 43.73 15.98
CA LEU A 1083 18.07 43.32 14.62
C LEU A 1083 18.74 41.94 14.60
N PHE A 1084 19.68 41.71 15.51
CA PHE A 1084 20.42 40.46 15.59
C PHE A 1084 19.52 39.24 15.88
N LEU A 1085 18.60 39.36 16.85
CA LEU A 1085 17.64 38.30 17.19
C LEU A 1085 16.54 38.11 16.13
N ALA A 1086 16.22 39.14 15.35
CA ALA A 1086 15.39 39.01 14.15
C ALA A 1086 16.12 38.31 12.97
N GLY A 1087 17.36 37.85 13.17
CA GLY A 1087 18.14 37.12 12.19
C GLY A 1087 18.84 38.00 11.14
N GLU A 1088 18.92 39.32 11.34
CA GLU A 1088 19.64 40.21 10.44
C GLU A 1088 21.15 39.95 10.52
N ARG A 1089 21.77 39.69 9.37
CA ARG A 1089 23.20 39.34 9.22
C ARG A 1089 24.00 40.40 8.46
N SER A 1090 23.33 41.43 7.93
CA SER A 1090 23.99 42.58 7.29
C SER A 1090 24.84 43.35 8.31
N THR A 1091 26.14 43.42 8.04
CA THR A 1091 27.05 44.23 8.87
C THR A 1091 26.69 45.70 8.83
N GLU A 1092 26.26 46.20 7.67
CA GLU A 1092 25.87 47.59 7.45
C GLU A 1092 24.70 48.00 8.37
N LYS A 1093 23.60 47.24 8.39
CA LYS A 1093 22.44 47.52 9.27
C LYS A 1093 22.79 47.39 10.76
N LEU A 1094 23.60 46.41 11.12
CA LEU A 1094 24.09 46.26 12.49
C LEU A 1094 25.05 47.39 12.90
N ALA A 1095 25.79 47.96 11.95
CA ALA A 1095 26.64 49.14 12.18
C ALA A 1095 25.83 50.43 12.30
N GLU A 1096 24.72 50.58 11.55
CA GLU A 1096 23.76 51.69 11.68
C GLU A 1096 23.13 51.73 13.07
N ALA A 1097 22.74 50.58 13.63
CA ALA A 1097 22.24 50.46 15.01
C ALA A 1097 23.25 50.88 16.09
N LEU A 1098 24.55 50.95 15.74
CA LEU A 1098 25.63 51.43 16.60
C LEU A 1098 26.12 52.83 16.20
N GLU A 1099 25.41 53.51 15.30
CA GLU A 1099 25.74 54.84 14.75
C GLU A 1099 27.12 54.91 14.04
N LEU A 1100 27.68 53.77 13.62
CA LEU A 1100 29.00 53.64 12.98
C LEU A 1100 28.98 53.99 11.48
N THR A 1101 28.19 54.97 11.07
CA THR A 1101 27.88 55.24 9.65
C THR A 1101 29.10 55.69 8.84
N ALA A 1102 29.99 56.49 9.44
CA ALA A 1102 31.17 57.08 8.80
C ALA A 1102 32.41 56.15 8.70
N THR A 1103 32.37 54.93 9.24
CA THR A 1103 33.54 54.04 9.34
C THR A 1103 33.74 53.16 8.09
N SER A 1104 34.97 52.72 7.83
CA SER A 1104 35.27 51.85 6.67
C SER A 1104 34.62 50.46 6.80
N GLN A 1105 34.41 49.76 5.68
CA GLN A 1105 33.64 48.50 5.69
C GLN A 1105 34.32 47.37 6.49
N ASN A 1106 35.66 47.31 6.48
CA ASN A 1106 36.40 46.36 7.32
C ASN A 1106 36.35 46.71 8.80
N GLU A 1107 36.43 48.00 9.16
CA GLU A 1107 36.29 48.44 10.55
C GLU A 1107 34.86 48.23 11.07
N LYS A 1108 33.83 48.47 10.25
CA LYS A 1108 32.43 48.13 10.56
C LYS A 1108 32.29 46.65 10.95
N ARG A 1109 32.87 45.72 10.16
CA ARG A 1109 32.88 44.29 10.48
C ARG A 1109 33.55 43.98 11.82
N VAL A 1110 34.70 44.58 12.10
CA VAL A 1110 35.44 44.35 13.35
C VAL A 1110 34.69 44.92 14.55
N LEU A 1111 34.13 46.13 14.44
CA LEU A 1111 33.40 46.81 15.52
C LEU A 1111 32.05 46.14 15.81
N VAL A 1112 31.27 45.78 14.78
CA VAL A 1112 30.02 45.01 14.92
C VAL A 1112 30.28 43.68 15.63
N LYS A 1113 31.30 42.91 15.18
CA LYS A 1113 31.66 41.64 15.83
C LYS A 1113 32.10 41.83 17.28
N ARG A 1114 32.95 42.82 17.56
CA ARG A 1114 33.38 43.13 18.93
C ARG A 1114 32.23 43.55 19.85
N HIS A 1115 31.23 44.24 19.30
CA HIS A 1115 30.03 44.65 20.03
C HIS A 1115 29.08 43.47 20.30
N GLN A 1116 28.87 42.61 19.29
CA GLN A 1116 28.18 41.33 19.41
C GLN A 1116 28.82 40.44 20.49
N ASP A 1117 30.13 40.20 20.42
CA ASP A 1117 30.87 39.39 21.40
C ASP A 1117 30.75 39.94 22.83
N ARG A 1118 30.71 41.28 22.99
CA ARG A 1118 30.49 41.94 24.28
C ARG A 1118 29.09 41.65 24.84
N LEU A 1119 28.06 41.77 23.99
CA LEU A 1119 26.67 41.56 24.39
C LEU A 1119 26.37 40.09 24.68
N MET A 1120 26.83 39.16 23.83
CA MET A 1120 26.68 37.72 24.06
C MET A 1120 27.37 37.27 25.35
N LYS A 1121 28.57 37.79 25.66
CA LYS A 1121 29.22 37.54 26.96
C LYS A 1121 28.45 38.11 28.15
N ARG A 1122 27.73 39.22 27.99
CA ARG A 1122 26.90 39.80 29.04
C ARG A 1122 25.62 38.98 29.25
N LEU A 1123 24.97 38.53 28.18
CA LEU A 1123 23.80 37.66 28.21
C LEU A 1123 24.12 36.29 28.82
N LYS A 1124 25.22 35.63 28.41
CA LYS A 1124 25.67 34.35 28.99
C LYS A 1124 25.98 34.42 30.49
N ARG A 1125 26.51 35.55 30.97
CA ARG A 1125 26.74 35.77 32.42
C ARG A 1125 25.46 35.92 33.22
N LEU A 1126 24.37 36.37 32.59
CA LEU A 1126 23.06 36.50 33.23
C LEU A 1126 22.30 35.16 33.19
N ALA A 1127 22.37 34.42 32.08
CA ALA A 1127 21.82 33.07 31.99
C ALA A 1127 22.42 32.14 33.07
N LYS A 1128 23.74 32.21 33.28
CA LYS A 1128 24.44 31.45 34.35
C LYS A 1128 24.16 31.89 35.79
N ALA A 1129 23.46 33.00 36.01
CA ALA A 1129 23.09 33.43 37.36
C ALA A 1129 21.73 32.86 37.83
N ASP A 1130 20.98 32.21 36.93
CA ASP A 1130 19.65 31.64 37.16
C ASP A 1130 19.66 30.11 37.43
N GLU A 1131 20.80 29.41 37.27
CA GLU A 1131 20.89 27.96 37.54
C GLU A 1131 20.85 27.61 39.05
N ASP A 1132 20.82 28.61 39.94
CA ASP A 1132 20.84 28.49 41.41
C ASP A 1132 19.47 28.84 42.08
N PHE A 1133 18.33 28.70 41.38
CA PHE A 1133 16.98 28.95 41.94
C PHE A 1133 15.91 27.90 41.57
#